data_AF-A0A0D6ZCX7-F1
#
_entry.id   AF-A0A0D6ZCX7-F1
#
_cell.length_a   1.000
_cell.length_b   1.000
_cell.length_c   1.000
_cell.angle_alpha   90.00
_cell.angle_beta   90.00
_cell.angle_gamma   90.00
#
_symmetry.space_group_name_H-M   'P 1'
#
loop_
_entity.id
_entity.type
_entity.pdbx_description
1 polymer ?
#
loop_
_entity_poly.entity_id
_entity_poly.type
_entity_poly.pdbx_seq_one_letter_code
_entity_poly.pdbx_strand_id
1 'polypeptide(L)'
;MEFFERFAIPNPSPTIYASMVAIGLTIIAILAGLTYFKKWGYLWQQWLTTVDHKRIGIMYLISALLMLFRGGVDAIMMRAQTAIPENTLLNAQEYNEVFTTHGVVMILFMAMAFVTALMNFVVPLQIGARDVAFPRLNALSFWLYFMGAMLFNISFIVGGSPDSGWTSYFPLAGNEFSPSVGTNYYMIAIQIAGLGTLITGINFIVTILKMRAPGMKLMKMPMFTWTALITNVIIVFAFPVLTVALAMGTMDRLFGTNFFTTANGGMDMLWANFFWVWGHPEVYILILPAFGIYSEIIPTFARRNLYGYKSMVISIVAISALSFVVWVHHFFTMGQGALVNSIFSITTMAIAIPTGVKIFNWLLTLWKGKITFTVPMLYSLGFIPIFTIGGVTGVMLGMASADYQYHNTMFLVAHFHLVIIPGVVFAMIAGMTYWWPKIFGFMLNERIGKWSFWFIAISVCLTFFPMFISGLDGQARRMYTYSESTGFGIWNTISFIGALGLAVGFILIVYNIYYSTRYAPRNIGSDPWDARSLEWATKSPVPEYNFALVPHVNSSEAFWDAKKNGHNLFPGKLEKIHMPNNSGLPFIMSSFFFVFGFAMVFSMWTLAIISLIGIFATMLYRSFEKDHGRYITVDEIKEAEKKLGGIKK
;
A
#
# COMPACT_ATOMS: atom_id res chain seq x y z
N MET A 1 -23.64 20.30 28.09
CA MET A 1 -23.42 18.87 27.80
C MET A 1 -23.44 18.59 26.29
N GLU A 2 -24.25 19.32 25.50
CA GLU A 2 -24.33 19.22 24.03
C GLU A 2 -23.02 19.33 23.23
N PHE A 3 -22.00 20.08 23.68
CA PHE A 3 -20.74 20.18 22.91
C PHE A 3 -19.98 18.85 22.89
N PHE A 4 -19.94 18.11 23.99
CA PHE A 4 -19.18 16.86 24.07
C PHE A 4 -19.94 15.66 23.49
N GLU A 5 -21.27 15.72 23.47
CA GLU A 5 -22.13 14.68 22.88
C GLU A 5 -21.84 14.47 21.38
N ARG A 6 -21.45 15.53 20.65
CA ARG A 6 -21.08 15.41 19.22
C ARG A 6 -19.87 14.50 18.97
N PHE A 7 -19.03 14.27 19.97
CA PHE A 7 -17.83 13.42 19.89
C PHE A 7 -18.06 12.01 20.43
N ALA A 8 -19.23 11.77 21.01
CA ALA A 8 -19.57 10.46 21.57
C ALA A 8 -19.65 9.41 20.45
N ILE A 9 -19.23 8.20 20.79
CA ILE A 9 -19.37 7.04 19.91
C ILE A 9 -20.83 6.58 19.99
N PRO A 10 -21.54 6.42 18.86
CA PRO A 10 -22.86 5.83 18.86
C PRO A 10 -22.78 4.38 19.39
N ASN A 11 -23.57 4.04 20.42
CA ASN A 11 -23.66 2.69 21.01
C ASN A 11 -22.30 2.08 21.45
N PRO A 12 -21.60 2.68 22.43
CA PRO A 12 -20.29 2.22 22.82
C PRO A 12 -20.35 0.87 23.54
N SER A 13 -19.57 -0.11 23.10
CA SER A 13 -19.45 -1.41 23.75
C SER A 13 -18.25 -1.48 24.71
N PRO A 14 -18.23 -2.43 25.66
CA PRO A 14 -17.08 -2.63 26.55
C PRO A 14 -15.76 -2.81 25.80
N THR A 15 -15.80 -3.43 24.62
CA THR A 15 -14.63 -3.65 23.75
C THR A 15 -14.05 -2.33 23.22
N ILE A 16 -14.91 -1.38 22.86
CA ILE A 16 -14.50 -0.05 22.41
C ILE A 16 -13.84 0.71 23.56
N TYR A 17 -14.45 0.71 24.75
CA TYR A 17 -13.85 1.36 25.94
C TYR A 17 -12.50 0.75 26.34
N ALA A 18 -12.38 -0.58 26.34
CA ALA A 18 -11.11 -1.26 26.60
C ALA A 18 -10.03 -0.83 25.59
N SER A 19 -10.42 -0.68 24.33
CA SER A 19 -9.51 -0.19 23.28
C SER A 19 -9.12 1.27 23.47
N MET A 20 -10.05 2.15 23.87
CA MET A 20 -9.74 3.55 24.21
C MET A 20 -8.71 3.65 25.32
N VAL A 21 -8.88 2.86 26.40
CA VAL A 21 -7.93 2.80 27.51
C VAL A 21 -6.57 2.28 27.03
N ALA A 22 -6.54 1.20 26.25
CA ALA A 22 -5.30 0.64 25.73
C ALA A 22 -4.55 1.62 24.82
N ILE A 23 -5.26 2.34 23.94
CA ILE A 23 -4.69 3.38 23.07
C ILE A 23 -4.14 4.52 23.92
N GLY A 24 -4.90 5.01 24.91
CA GLY A 24 -4.48 6.06 25.82
C GLY A 24 -3.20 5.69 26.59
N LEU A 25 -3.16 4.48 27.16
CA LEU A 25 -1.98 3.94 27.83
C LEU A 25 -0.78 3.80 26.89
N THR A 26 -1.01 3.38 25.65
CA THR A 26 0.04 3.26 24.63
C THR A 26 0.62 4.62 24.26
N ILE A 27 -0.22 5.63 24.06
CA ILE A 27 0.22 7.01 23.79
C ILE A 27 1.05 7.54 24.96
N ILE A 28 0.57 7.36 26.20
CA ILE A 28 1.31 7.75 27.40
C ILE A 28 2.66 7.03 27.46
N ALA A 29 2.70 5.72 27.21
CA ALA A 29 3.94 4.94 27.21
C ALA A 29 4.93 5.42 26.15
N ILE A 30 4.46 5.77 24.95
CA ILE A 30 5.31 6.32 23.88
C ILE A 30 5.87 7.69 24.30
N LEU A 31 5.04 8.60 24.80
CA LEU A 31 5.45 9.94 25.23
C LEU A 31 6.43 9.88 26.41
N ALA A 32 6.14 9.03 27.39
CA ALA A 32 7.01 8.77 28.53
C ALA A 32 8.34 8.17 28.08
N GLY A 33 8.33 7.19 27.17
CA GLY A 33 9.54 6.58 26.61
C GLY A 33 10.41 7.59 25.86
N LEU A 34 9.83 8.40 24.97
CA LEU A 34 10.55 9.44 24.24
C LEU A 34 11.19 10.48 25.18
N THR A 35 10.49 10.83 26.24
CA THR A 35 10.95 11.78 27.26
C THR A 35 12.06 11.17 28.13
N TYR A 36 11.85 9.95 28.64
CA TYR A 36 12.79 9.22 29.47
C TYR A 36 14.12 8.98 28.75
N PHE A 37 14.08 8.53 27.49
CA PHE A 37 15.28 8.30 26.67
C PHE A 37 15.83 9.57 25.99
N LYS A 38 15.23 10.74 26.24
CA LYS A 38 15.61 12.05 25.65
C LYS A 38 15.72 12.01 24.12
N LYS A 39 14.78 11.33 23.44
CA LYS A 39 14.81 11.11 21.98
C LYS A 39 14.02 12.12 21.16
N TRP A 40 13.40 13.12 21.77
CA TRP A 40 12.65 14.19 21.07
C TRP A 40 13.48 14.92 20.01
N GLY A 41 14.69 15.37 20.36
CA GLY A 41 15.57 16.07 19.41
C GLY A 41 15.98 15.19 18.23
N TYR A 42 16.30 13.92 18.50
CA TYR A 42 16.62 12.93 17.46
C TYR A 42 15.41 12.66 16.55
N LEU A 43 14.22 12.45 17.11
CA LEU A 43 12.99 12.24 16.35
C LEU A 43 12.70 13.41 15.41
N TRP A 44 12.79 14.65 15.94
CA TRP A 44 12.56 15.85 15.15
C TRP A 44 13.57 16.02 14.02
N GLN A 45 14.87 16.01 14.34
CA GLN A 45 15.94 16.32 13.39
C GLN A 45 16.18 15.22 12.36
N GLN A 46 15.95 13.95 12.72
CA GLN A 46 16.33 12.81 11.89
C GLN A 46 15.13 12.15 11.19
N TRP A 47 13.91 12.25 11.72
CA TRP A 47 12.76 11.53 11.16
C TRP A 47 11.64 12.47 10.76
N LEU A 48 11.17 13.35 11.64
CA LEU A 48 10.00 14.20 11.34
C LEU A 48 10.27 15.21 10.23
N THR A 49 11.47 15.78 10.21
CA THR A 49 11.89 16.81 9.25
C THR A 49 12.69 16.27 8.06
N THR A 50 12.87 14.95 7.96
CA THR A 50 13.72 14.33 6.95
C THR A 50 13.14 14.49 5.54
N VAL A 51 14.03 14.71 4.58
CA VAL A 51 13.70 14.69 3.14
C VAL A 51 14.27 13.46 2.42
N ASP A 52 15.13 12.70 3.09
CA ASP A 52 15.71 11.47 2.55
C ASP A 52 14.63 10.41 2.22
N HIS A 53 14.54 10.05 0.94
CA HIS A 53 13.63 9.02 0.43
C HIS A 53 13.73 7.68 1.16
N LYS A 54 14.91 7.32 1.70
CA LYS A 54 15.12 6.07 2.46
C LYS A 54 14.35 6.11 3.77
N ARG A 55 14.46 7.20 4.52
CA ARG A 55 13.78 7.36 5.82
C ARG A 55 12.27 7.51 5.63
N ILE A 56 11.84 8.24 4.61
CA ILE A 56 10.41 8.33 4.24
C ILE A 56 9.86 6.95 3.89
N GLY A 57 10.61 6.16 3.10
CA GLY A 57 10.25 4.78 2.81
C GLY A 57 10.10 3.91 4.06
N ILE A 58 11.01 4.04 5.04
CA ILE A 58 10.91 3.33 6.32
C ILE A 58 9.68 3.77 7.12
N MET A 59 9.35 5.06 7.16
CA MET A 59 8.16 5.54 7.86
C MET A 59 6.86 5.01 7.22
N TYR A 60 6.80 4.96 5.89
CA TYR A 60 5.71 4.28 5.18
C TYR A 60 5.64 2.78 5.51
N LEU A 61 6.78 2.08 5.58
CA LEU A 61 6.84 0.66 5.93
C LEU A 61 6.31 0.42 7.34
N ILE A 62 6.73 1.22 8.32
CA ILE A 62 6.25 1.13 9.70
C ILE A 62 4.73 1.37 9.75
N SER A 63 4.26 2.41 9.06
CA SER A 63 2.83 2.73 8.98
C SER A 63 2.04 1.55 8.40
N ALA A 64 2.52 0.95 7.31
CA ALA A 64 1.88 -0.20 6.68
C ALA A 64 1.83 -1.41 7.62
N LEU A 65 2.89 -1.71 8.37
CA LEU A 65 2.90 -2.82 9.34
C LEU A 65 1.93 -2.59 10.51
N LEU A 66 1.81 -1.35 10.99
CA LEU A 66 0.83 -0.99 12.01
C LEU A 66 -0.62 -1.10 11.49
N MET A 67 -0.86 -0.65 10.26
CA MET A 67 -2.17 -0.78 9.60
C MET A 67 -2.51 -2.24 9.27
N LEU A 68 -1.51 -3.06 8.96
CA LEU A 68 -1.69 -4.51 8.80
C LEU A 68 -2.13 -5.17 10.11
N PHE A 69 -1.58 -4.75 11.25
CA PHE A 69 -2.06 -5.20 12.55
C PHE A 69 -3.52 -4.76 12.78
N ARG A 70 -3.83 -3.47 12.59
CA ARG A 70 -5.18 -2.93 12.78
C ARG A 70 -6.23 -3.66 11.92
N GLY A 71 -5.98 -3.77 10.62
CA GLY A 71 -6.88 -4.47 9.69
C GLY A 71 -6.92 -5.98 9.90
N GLY A 72 -5.81 -6.58 10.36
CA GLY A 72 -5.75 -7.99 10.73
C GLY A 72 -6.64 -8.31 11.94
N VAL A 73 -6.63 -7.47 12.97
CA VAL A 73 -7.52 -7.61 14.13
C VAL A 73 -8.98 -7.52 13.69
N ASP A 74 -9.34 -6.57 12.83
CA ASP A 74 -10.70 -6.48 12.26
C ASP A 74 -11.10 -7.76 11.52
N ALA A 75 -10.19 -8.33 10.72
CA ALA A 75 -10.45 -9.57 10.01
C ALA A 75 -10.75 -10.74 10.96
N ILE A 76 -9.99 -10.86 12.05
CA ILE A 76 -10.22 -11.90 13.06
C ILE A 76 -11.56 -11.68 13.76
N MET A 77 -11.90 -10.44 14.14
CA MET A 77 -13.19 -10.13 14.77
C MET A 77 -14.36 -10.47 13.86
N MET A 78 -14.31 -10.08 12.59
CA MET A 78 -15.34 -10.44 11.60
C MET A 78 -15.49 -11.95 11.45
N ARG A 79 -14.37 -12.67 11.31
CA ARG A 79 -14.40 -14.12 11.13
C ARG A 79 -14.86 -14.85 12.40
N ALA A 80 -14.49 -14.36 13.57
CA ALA A 80 -14.95 -14.89 14.85
C ALA A 80 -16.48 -14.71 15.00
N GLN A 81 -17.01 -13.54 14.65
CA GLN A 81 -18.45 -13.30 14.64
C GLN A 81 -19.16 -14.30 13.72
N THR A 82 -18.69 -14.47 12.48
CA THR A 82 -19.32 -15.37 11.52
C THR A 82 -18.92 -16.84 11.68
N ALA A 83 -18.21 -17.26 12.73
CA ALA A 83 -17.70 -18.63 12.83
C ALA A 83 -18.81 -19.66 13.05
N ILE A 84 -19.83 -19.29 13.82
CA ILE A 84 -20.99 -20.13 14.15
C ILE A 84 -22.30 -19.38 13.84
N PRO A 85 -23.41 -20.10 13.59
CA PRO A 85 -24.72 -19.48 13.37
C PRO A 85 -25.15 -18.64 14.58
N GLU A 86 -25.88 -17.56 14.34
CA GLU A 86 -26.54 -16.74 15.38
C GLU A 86 -25.61 -16.22 16.50
N ASN A 87 -24.32 -16.10 16.22
CA ASN A 87 -23.34 -15.61 17.19
C ASN A 87 -23.61 -14.16 17.62
N THR A 88 -23.23 -13.82 18.85
CA THR A 88 -23.51 -12.52 19.47
C THR A 88 -22.25 -11.74 19.86
N LEU A 89 -21.11 -12.04 19.24
CA LEU A 89 -19.84 -11.36 19.53
C LEU A 89 -19.85 -9.90 19.09
N LEU A 90 -20.36 -9.62 17.88
CA LEU A 90 -20.56 -8.29 17.32
C LEU A 90 -22.02 -8.13 16.91
N ASN A 91 -22.61 -6.98 17.22
CA ASN A 91 -23.91 -6.63 16.68
C ASN A 91 -23.80 -6.15 15.21
N ALA A 92 -24.94 -5.90 14.55
CA ALA A 92 -24.97 -5.50 13.15
C ALA A 92 -24.22 -4.19 12.86
N GLN A 93 -24.35 -3.19 13.74
CA GLN A 93 -23.69 -1.88 13.57
C GLN A 93 -22.17 -2.03 13.72
N GLU A 94 -21.72 -2.71 14.78
CA GLU A 94 -20.30 -2.96 15.02
C GLU A 94 -19.67 -3.76 13.88
N TYR A 95 -20.36 -4.78 13.38
CA TYR A 95 -19.89 -5.56 12.24
C TYR A 95 -19.73 -4.69 10.99
N ASN A 96 -20.70 -3.79 10.72
CA ASN A 96 -20.66 -2.86 9.61
C ASN A 96 -19.47 -1.89 9.69
N GLU A 97 -19.23 -1.34 10.86
CA GLU A 97 -18.11 -0.45 11.14
C GLU A 97 -16.75 -1.17 10.98
N VAL A 98 -16.65 -2.39 11.51
CA VAL A 98 -15.43 -3.20 11.46
C VAL A 98 -15.09 -3.60 10.03
N PHE A 99 -16.05 -4.11 9.23
CA PHE A 99 -15.72 -4.52 7.86
C PHE A 99 -15.44 -3.32 6.95
N THR A 100 -16.08 -2.18 7.20
CA THR A 100 -15.82 -0.94 6.48
C THR A 100 -14.42 -0.44 6.77
N THR A 101 -14.05 -0.38 8.05
CA THR A 101 -12.72 0.00 8.52
C THR A 101 -11.65 -0.94 7.97
N HIS A 102 -11.87 -2.25 8.05
CA HIS A 102 -10.97 -3.26 7.50
C HIS A 102 -10.65 -3.01 6.02
N GLY A 103 -11.68 -2.85 5.19
CA GLY A 103 -11.50 -2.65 3.74
C GLY A 103 -10.71 -1.38 3.42
N VAL A 104 -11.05 -0.27 4.07
CA VAL A 104 -10.36 1.02 3.87
C VAL A 104 -8.92 0.96 4.35
N VAL A 105 -8.69 0.43 5.56
CA VAL A 105 -7.35 0.32 6.15
C VAL A 105 -6.46 -0.57 5.31
N MET A 106 -6.95 -1.72 4.86
CA MET A 106 -6.12 -2.69 4.13
C MET A 106 -5.72 -2.16 2.74
N ILE A 107 -6.63 -1.52 2.00
CA ILE A 107 -6.35 -1.04 0.65
C ILE A 107 -5.56 0.27 0.68
N LEU A 108 -6.09 1.30 1.36
CA LEU A 108 -5.58 2.66 1.26
C LEU A 108 -4.47 2.96 2.27
N PHE A 109 -4.53 2.36 3.46
CA PHE A 109 -3.57 2.67 4.53
C PHE A 109 -2.49 1.60 4.72
N MET A 110 -2.73 0.36 4.32
CA MET A 110 -1.73 -0.72 4.39
C MET A 110 -1.08 -0.97 3.03
N ALA A 111 -1.84 -1.41 2.02
CA ALA A 111 -1.26 -1.85 0.75
C ALA A 111 -0.57 -0.71 0.00
N MET A 112 -1.25 0.45 -0.15
CA MET A 112 -0.67 1.63 -0.78
C MET A 112 0.58 2.14 -0.06
N ALA A 113 0.55 2.17 1.27
CA ALA A 113 1.69 2.58 2.08
C ALA A 113 2.88 1.64 1.92
N PHE A 114 2.64 0.33 1.91
CA PHE A 114 3.71 -0.66 1.75
C PHE A 114 4.33 -0.58 0.36
N VAL A 115 3.51 -0.49 -0.69
CA VAL A 115 3.97 -0.29 -2.07
C VAL A 115 4.81 0.98 -2.17
N THR A 116 4.30 2.09 -1.63
CA THR A 116 4.98 3.38 -1.63
C THR A 116 6.29 3.34 -0.82
N ALA A 117 6.35 2.55 0.26
CA ALA A 117 7.56 2.34 1.07
C ALA A 117 8.69 1.76 0.23
N LEU A 118 8.41 0.67 -0.48
CA LEU A 118 9.40 -0.03 -1.30
C LEU A 118 9.78 0.79 -2.52
N MET A 119 8.82 1.47 -3.16
CA MET A 119 9.11 2.39 -4.27
C MET A 119 10.02 3.54 -3.82
N ASN A 120 9.73 4.16 -2.68
CA ASN A 120 10.56 5.22 -2.10
C ASN A 120 11.97 4.76 -1.81
N PHE A 121 12.11 3.60 -1.17
CA PHE A 121 13.43 3.13 -0.78
C PHE A 121 14.26 2.68 -2.00
N VAL A 122 13.67 1.89 -2.91
CA VAL A 122 14.43 1.11 -3.91
C VAL A 122 14.54 1.82 -5.25
N VAL A 123 13.53 2.55 -5.73
CA VAL A 123 13.53 3.11 -7.09
C VAL A 123 14.71 4.07 -7.33
N PRO A 124 14.99 5.05 -6.46
CA PRO A 124 16.15 5.93 -6.66
C PRO A 124 17.48 5.17 -6.71
N LEU A 125 17.61 4.10 -5.91
CA LEU A 125 18.81 3.26 -5.89
C LEU A 125 18.95 2.46 -7.21
N GLN A 126 17.85 1.92 -7.72
CA GLN A 126 17.82 1.16 -8.96
C GLN A 126 18.16 2.00 -10.20
N ILE A 127 17.79 3.28 -10.20
CA ILE A 127 18.10 4.20 -11.31
C ILE A 127 19.45 4.91 -11.17
N GLY A 128 20.18 4.68 -10.07
CA GLY A 128 21.48 5.32 -9.80
C GLY A 128 21.37 6.80 -9.40
N ALA A 129 20.23 7.23 -8.85
CA ALA A 129 20.00 8.59 -8.39
C ALA A 129 20.39 8.77 -6.91
N ARG A 130 20.68 10.02 -6.52
CA ARG A 130 21.02 10.37 -5.13
C ARG A 130 19.80 10.63 -4.25
N ASP A 131 18.70 11.06 -4.85
CA ASP A 131 17.41 11.27 -4.19
C ASP A 131 16.28 11.30 -5.25
N VAL A 132 15.05 11.55 -4.83
CA VAL A 132 13.89 11.82 -5.71
C VAL A 132 13.89 13.26 -6.25
N ALA A 133 13.08 13.52 -7.28
CA ALA A 133 13.00 14.82 -7.96
C ALA A 133 12.54 15.96 -7.05
N PHE A 134 11.60 15.68 -6.16
CA PHE A 134 11.05 16.67 -5.23
C PHE A 134 11.09 16.16 -3.78
N PRO A 135 12.25 16.19 -3.10
CA PRO A 135 12.42 15.60 -1.76
C PRO A 135 11.47 16.17 -0.70
N ARG A 136 11.24 17.49 -0.71
CA ARG A 136 10.29 18.13 0.22
C ARG A 136 8.82 17.78 -0.08
N LEU A 137 8.45 17.60 -1.35
CA LEU A 137 7.12 17.13 -1.71
C LEU A 137 6.93 15.66 -1.32
N ASN A 138 8.00 14.87 -1.34
CA ASN A 138 8.00 13.49 -0.86
C ASN A 138 7.76 13.41 0.66
N ALA A 139 8.39 14.31 1.44
CA ALA A 139 8.12 14.40 2.87
C ALA A 139 6.66 14.81 3.13
N LEU A 140 6.14 15.76 2.33
CA LEU A 140 4.76 16.19 2.43
C LEU A 140 3.78 15.08 2.09
N SER A 141 4.02 14.30 1.04
CA SER A 141 3.12 13.22 0.64
C SER A 141 2.99 12.16 1.73
N PHE A 142 4.09 11.82 2.41
CA PHE A 142 4.05 10.96 3.59
C PHE A 142 3.20 11.54 4.70
N TRP A 143 3.42 12.81 5.07
CA TRP A 143 2.68 13.41 6.18
C TRP A 143 1.20 13.60 5.88
N LEU A 144 0.81 13.93 4.64
CA LEU A 144 -0.61 13.98 4.25
C LEU A 144 -1.26 12.60 4.34
N TYR A 145 -0.58 11.56 3.83
CA TYR A 145 -1.01 10.17 3.99
C TYR A 145 -1.17 9.81 5.48
N PHE A 146 -0.17 10.11 6.31
CA PHE A 146 -0.16 9.75 7.72
C PHE A 146 -1.28 10.47 8.48
N MET A 147 -1.48 11.77 8.23
CA MET A 147 -2.54 12.55 8.87
C MET A 147 -3.94 12.09 8.42
N GLY A 148 -4.11 11.72 7.14
CA GLY A 148 -5.34 11.07 6.68
C GLY A 148 -5.57 9.72 7.38
N ALA A 149 -4.55 8.88 7.47
CA ALA A 149 -4.64 7.59 8.16
C ALA A 149 -4.97 7.76 9.65
N MET A 150 -4.35 8.72 10.34
CA MET A 150 -4.64 9.00 11.75
C MET A 150 -6.05 9.58 11.93
N LEU A 151 -6.49 10.45 11.02
CA LEU A 151 -7.85 10.99 11.03
C LEU A 151 -8.89 9.88 10.82
N PHE A 152 -8.60 8.89 9.96
CA PHE A 152 -9.49 7.74 9.82
C PHE A 152 -9.47 6.86 11.08
N ASN A 153 -8.30 6.60 11.67
CA ASN A 153 -8.19 5.72 12.85
C ASN A 153 -8.78 6.32 14.14
N ILE A 154 -8.81 7.65 14.28
CA ILE A 154 -9.43 8.29 15.45
C ILE A 154 -10.96 8.10 15.46
N SER A 155 -11.59 7.84 14.31
CA SER A 155 -13.04 7.57 14.21
C SER A 155 -13.49 6.41 15.09
N PHE A 156 -12.59 5.45 15.34
CA PHE A 156 -12.84 4.31 16.20
C PHE A 156 -13.12 4.68 17.66
N ILE A 157 -12.59 5.81 18.11
CA ILE A 157 -12.70 6.26 19.51
C ILE A 157 -13.40 7.62 19.67
N VAL A 158 -13.63 8.35 18.58
CA VAL A 158 -14.27 9.68 18.58
C VAL A 158 -15.26 9.76 17.43
N GLY A 159 -16.56 9.85 17.75
CA GLY A 159 -17.65 10.04 16.76
C GLY A 159 -18.15 8.79 16.04
N GLY A 160 -17.40 7.68 16.03
CA GLY A 160 -17.80 6.41 15.40
C GLY A 160 -17.23 6.21 13.99
N SER A 161 -17.02 4.94 13.63
CA SER A 161 -16.43 4.55 12.34
C SER A 161 -17.48 4.60 11.23
N PRO A 162 -17.10 4.74 9.94
CA PRO A 162 -18.04 4.58 8.84
C PRO A 162 -18.59 3.15 8.75
N ASP A 163 -19.85 3.01 8.32
CA ASP A 163 -20.62 1.75 8.28
C ASP A 163 -21.19 1.40 6.89
N SER A 164 -20.89 2.20 5.87
CA SER A 164 -21.42 2.04 4.49
C SER A 164 -20.54 1.18 3.57
N GLY A 165 -19.58 0.44 4.13
CA GLY A 165 -18.58 -0.33 3.40
C GLY A 165 -17.49 0.52 2.76
N TRP A 166 -16.37 -0.10 2.37
CA TRP A 166 -15.23 0.63 1.79
C TRP A 166 -15.55 1.34 0.47
N THR A 167 -16.64 0.96 -0.20
CA THR A 167 -17.18 1.60 -1.41
C THR A 167 -18.09 2.79 -1.11
N SER A 168 -18.57 2.90 0.13
CA SER A 168 -19.43 3.97 0.65
C SER A 168 -20.52 4.41 -0.35
N TYR A 169 -21.33 3.45 -0.80
CA TYR A 169 -22.33 3.73 -1.84
C TYR A 169 -23.41 4.68 -1.36
N PHE A 170 -23.79 5.63 -2.21
CA PHE A 170 -25.05 6.33 -2.09
C PHE A 170 -26.21 5.42 -2.55
N PRO A 171 -27.41 5.55 -1.94
CA PRO A 171 -27.77 6.56 -0.95
C PRO A 171 -27.41 6.22 0.50
N LEU A 172 -26.93 5.00 0.80
CA LEU A 172 -26.61 4.57 2.17
C LEU A 172 -25.59 5.49 2.87
N ALA A 173 -24.61 6.00 2.12
CA ALA A 173 -23.62 6.96 2.60
C ALA A 173 -24.14 8.40 2.72
N GLY A 174 -25.37 8.70 2.31
CA GLY A 174 -26.00 10.01 2.45
C GLY A 174 -26.52 10.27 3.86
N ASN A 175 -26.84 11.53 4.17
CA ASN A 175 -27.40 11.90 5.48
C ASN A 175 -28.79 11.29 5.74
N GLU A 176 -29.51 10.89 4.68
CA GLU A 176 -30.82 10.25 4.78
C GLU A 176 -30.75 8.89 5.51
N PHE A 177 -29.69 8.12 5.28
CA PHE A 177 -29.53 6.77 5.82
C PHE A 177 -28.39 6.65 6.85
N SER A 178 -27.36 7.49 6.77
CA SER A 178 -26.22 7.51 7.69
C SER A 178 -26.01 8.94 8.22
N PRO A 179 -26.74 9.35 9.28
CA PRO A 179 -26.59 10.66 9.91
C PRO A 179 -25.31 10.75 10.76
N SER A 180 -24.60 9.65 10.96
CA SER A 180 -23.37 9.60 11.76
C SER A 180 -22.22 10.36 11.09
N VAL A 181 -21.24 10.80 11.88
CA VAL A 181 -20.03 11.46 11.36
C VAL A 181 -19.04 10.47 10.71
N GLY A 182 -19.29 9.15 10.81
CA GLY A 182 -18.39 8.11 10.29
C GLY A 182 -18.12 8.25 8.79
N THR A 183 -19.15 8.54 7.99
CA THR A 183 -18.98 8.78 6.56
C THR A 183 -18.20 10.08 6.27
N ASN A 184 -18.30 11.09 7.13
CA ASN A 184 -17.47 12.30 6.99
C ASN A 184 -15.98 11.97 7.21
N TYR A 185 -15.66 11.11 8.20
CA TYR A 185 -14.29 10.60 8.38
C TYR A 185 -13.79 9.90 7.11
N TYR A 186 -14.58 9.01 6.52
CA TYR A 186 -14.24 8.34 5.27
C TYR A 186 -13.88 9.35 4.18
N MET A 187 -14.76 10.31 3.90
CA MET A 187 -14.58 11.24 2.79
C MET A 187 -13.37 12.15 2.99
N ILE A 188 -13.25 12.76 4.17
CA ILE A 188 -12.23 13.77 4.46
C ILE A 188 -10.85 13.13 4.67
N ALA A 189 -10.77 12.01 5.38
CA ALA A 189 -9.49 11.33 5.62
C ALA A 189 -8.86 10.81 4.32
N ILE A 190 -9.68 10.20 3.46
CA ILE A 190 -9.22 9.71 2.16
C ILE A 190 -8.89 10.89 1.23
N GLN A 191 -9.64 12.00 1.28
CA GLN A 191 -9.31 13.21 0.53
C GLN A 191 -7.90 13.73 0.86
N ILE A 192 -7.58 13.84 2.15
CA ILE A 192 -6.27 14.32 2.62
C ILE A 192 -5.16 13.33 2.19
N ALA A 193 -5.36 12.04 2.40
CA ALA A 193 -4.39 11.02 2.00
C ALA A 193 -4.20 10.97 0.47
N GLY A 194 -5.27 11.14 -0.30
CA GLY A 194 -5.28 11.15 -1.75
C GLY A 194 -4.45 12.28 -2.36
N LEU A 195 -4.43 13.47 -1.73
CA LEU A 195 -3.51 14.54 -2.11
C LEU A 195 -2.05 14.11 -1.99
N GLY A 196 -1.71 13.40 -0.90
CA GLY A 196 -0.38 12.82 -0.72
C GLY A 196 -0.03 11.81 -1.81
N THR A 197 -0.94 10.88 -2.11
CA THR A 197 -0.73 9.87 -3.16
C THR A 197 -0.53 10.49 -4.54
N LEU A 198 -1.32 11.51 -4.90
CA LEU A 198 -1.17 12.21 -6.18
C LEU A 198 0.21 12.88 -6.31
N ILE A 199 0.68 13.54 -5.24
CA ILE A 199 2.01 14.16 -5.19
C ILE A 199 3.12 13.10 -5.36
N THR A 200 2.97 11.94 -4.70
CA THR A 200 3.88 10.80 -4.86
C THR A 200 3.95 10.34 -6.32
N GLY A 201 2.79 10.19 -6.98
CA GLY A 201 2.69 9.84 -8.41
C GLY A 201 3.51 10.77 -9.30
N ILE A 202 3.27 12.08 -9.17
CA ILE A 202 3.98 13.11 -9.95
C ILE A 202 5.50 13.06 -9.68
N ASN A 203 5.88 12.92 -8.40
CA ASN A 203 7.29 12.91 -8.00
C ASN A 203 8.07 11.75 -8.62
N PHE A 204 7.53 10.52 -8.58
CA PHE A 204 8.22 9.37 -9.14
C PHE A 204 8.24 9.34 -10.66
N ILE A 205 7.23 9.87 -11.36
CA ILE A 205 7.28 10.03 -12.83
C ILE A 205 8.48 10.90 -13.21
N VAL A 206 8.63 12.07 -12.58
CA VAL A 206 9.74 12.99 -12.87
C VAL A 206 11.08 12.35 -12.49
N THR A 207 11.14 11.72 -11.31
CA THR A 207 12.35 11.03 -10.82
C THR A 207 12.82 9.97 -11.82
N ILE A 208 11.94 9.06 -12.23
CA ILE A 208 12.28 7.96 -13.15
C ILE A 208 12.63 8.52 -14.53
N LEU A 209 11.92 9.51 -15.05
CA LEU A 209 12.19 10.00 -16.40
C LEU A 209 13.43 10.88 -16.51
N LYS A 210 13.73 11.70 -15.49
CA LYS A 210 14.73 12.77 -15.56
C LYS A 210 15.99 12.57 -14.71
N MET A 211 15.97 11.72 -13.68
CA MET A 211 17.11 11.56 -12.76
C MET A 211 17.88 10.23 -12.92
N ARG A 212 17.63 9.50 -14.02
CA ARG A 212 18.35 8.26 -14.31
C ARG A 212 19.85 8.48 -14.51
N ALA A 213 20.62 7.50 -14.08
CA ALA A 213 22.04 7.41 -14.33
C ALA A 213 22.36 7.45 -15.85
N PRO A 214 23.47 8.09 -16.24
CA PRO A 214 23.89 8.18 -17.64
C PRO A 214 24.04 6.78 -18.26
N GLY A 215 23.57 6.65 -19.51
CA GLY A 215 23.55 5.39 -20.25
C GLY A 215 22.31 4.50 -20.04
N MET A 216 21.51 4.77 -18.99
CA MET A 216 20.26 4.04 -18.71
C MET A 216 19.09 4.53 -19.59
N LYS A 217 18.96 3.94 -20.79
CA LYS A 217 17.76 4.08 -21.63
C LYS A 217 16.54 3.45 -20.94
N LEU A 218 15.32 3.84 -21.33
CA LEU A 218 14.08 3.30 -20.74
C LEU A 218 14.04 1.77 -20.77
N MET A 219 14.34 1.17 -21.92
CA MET A 219 14.40 -0.30 -22.09
C MET A 219 15.62 -0.98 -21.44
N LYS A 220 16.34 -0.28 -20.55
CA LYS A 220 17.40 -0.84 -19.71
C LYS A 220 17.09 -0.72 -18.21
N MET A 221 15.95 -0.14 -17.84
CA MET A 221 15.58 -0.02 -16.42
C MET A 221 15.21 -1.39 -15.83
N PRO A 222 15.48 -1.65 -14.54
CA PRO A 222 14.98 -2.83 -13.86
C PRO A 222 13.46 -2.94 -13.95
N MET A 223 12.92 -4.16 -13.81
CA MET A 223 11.48 -4.35 -13.98
C MET A 223 10.66 -3.70 -12.87
N PHE A 224 11.18 -3.69 -11.64
CA PHE A 224 10.52 -2.97 -10.55
C PHE A 224 10.40 -1.46 -10.83
N THR A 225 11.41 -0.85 -11.44
CA THR A 225 11.36 0.56 -11.84
C THR A 225 10.34 0.81 -12.95
N TRP A 226 10.21 -0.10 -13.93
CA TRP A 226 9.18 0.00 -14.97
C TRP A 226 7.77 -0.10 -14.43
N THR A 227 7.51 -1.07 -13.55
CA THR A 227 6.19 -1.21 -12.94
C THR A 227 5.87 -0.03 -12.02
N ALA A 228 6.86 0.48 -11.29
CA ALA A 228 6.72 1.72 -10.52
C ALA A 228 6.36 2.90 -11.43
N LEU A 229 7.03 3.10 -12.57
CA LEU A 229 6.70 4.17 -13.52
C LEU A 229 5.23 4.10 -13.94
N ILE A 230 4.77 2.93 -14.35
CA ILE A 230 3.41 2.73 -14.85
C ILE A 230 2.38 2.89 -13.73
N THR A 231 2.69 2.41 -12.53
CA THR A 231 1.89 2.64 -11.32
C THR A 231 1.67 4.12 -11.08
N ASN A 232 2.73 4.92 -11.14
CA ASN A 232 2.63 6.36 -10.93
C ASN A 232 1.87 7.07 -12.05
N VAL A 233 1.96 6.59 -13.30
CA VAL A 233 1.13 7.10 -14.41
C VAL A 233 -0.35 6.86 -14.12
N ILE A 234 -0.73 5.66 -13.69
CA ILE A 234 -2.11 5.34 -13.33
C ILE A 234 -2.57 6.21 -12.15
N ILE A 235 -1.73 6.40 -11.12
CA ILE A 235 -2.04 7.28 -9.98
C ILE A 235 -2.44 8.68 -10.47
N VAL A 236 -1.63 9.28 -11.33
CA VAL A 236 -1.86 10.66 -11.82
C VAL A 236 -3.16 10.80 -12.60
N PHE A 237 -3.58 9.77 -13.35
CA PHE A 237 -4.82 9.81 -14.13
C PHE A 237 -6.06 9.37 -13.34
N ALA A 238 -5.92 8.44 -12.38
CA ALA A 238 -7.06 7.87 -11.65
C ALA A 238 -7.46 8.65 -10.39
N PHE A 239 -6.50 9.12 -9.59
CA PHE A 239 -6.79 9.80 -8.32
C PHE A 239 -7.59 11.10 -8.43
N PRO A 240 -7.46 11.92 -9.49
CA PRO A 240 -8.32 13.10 -9.65
C PRO A 240 -9.81 12.75 -9.66
N VAL A 241 -10.20 11.58 -10.17
CA VAL A 241 -11.60 11.14 -10.19
C VAL A 241 -12.12 10.89 -8.78
N LEU A 242 -11.35 10.16 -7.96
CA LEU A 242 -11.70 9.95 -6.55
C LEU A 242 -11.74 11.27 -5.78
N THR A 243 -10.78 12.17 -6.03
CA THR A 243 -10.69 13.49 -5.41
C THR A 243 -11.98 14.30 -5.64
N VAL A 244 -12.52 14.26 -6.86
CA VAL A 244 -13.78 14.94 -7.20
C VAL A 244 -14.98 14.21 -6.61
N ALA A 245 -15.02 12.88 -6.68
CA ALA A 245 -16.12 12.10 -6.10
C ALA A 245 -16.26 12.36 -4.59
N LEU A 246 -15.17 12.24 -3.82
CA LEU A 246 -15.15 12.51 -2.38
C LEU A 246 -15.52 13.96 -2.06
N ALA A 247 -15.06 14.92 -2.87
CA ALA A 247 -15.45 16.33 -2.71
C ALA A 247 -16.97 16.51 -2.92
N MET A 248 -17.54 15.96 -4.00
CA MET A 248 -18.98 16.00 -4.26
C MET A 248 -19.78 15.34 -3.13
N GLY A 249 -19.33 14.18 -2.63
CA GLY A 249 -19.98 13.50 -1.49
C GLY A 249 -19.91 14.32 -0.20
N THR A 250 -18.78 15.00 0.04
CA THR A 250 -18.63 15.92 1.18
C THR A 250 -19.56 17.12 1.03
N MET A 251 -19.74 17.64 -0.19
CA MET A 251 -20.68 18.73 -0.47
C MET A 251 -22.13 18.30 -0.20
N ASP A 252 -22.52 17.09 -0.60
CA ASP A 252 -23.86 16.56 -0.33
C ASP A 252 -24.11 16.43 1.18
N ARG A 253 -23.12 15.95 1.93
CA ARG A 253 -23.25 15.71 3.37
C ARG A 253 -23.15 16.98 4.23
N LEU A 254 -22.26 17.92 3.91
CA LEU A 254 -21.98 19.08 4.78
C LEU A 254 -22.60 20.39 4.30
N PHE A 255 -22.86 20.51 2.99
CA PHE A 255 -23.30 21.75 2.36
C PHE A 255 -24.69 21.63 1.70
N GLY A 256 -25.30 20.44 1.75
CA GLY A 256 -26.66 20.21 1.26
C GLY A 256 -26.80 20.25 -0.26
N THR A 257 -25.73 19.94 -1.01
CA THR A 257 -25.85 19.70 -2.44
C THR A 257 -26.57 18.37 -2.71
N ASN A 258 -26.94 18.14 -3.98
CA ASN A 258 -27.79 17.01 -4.37
C ASN A 258 -27.17 16.25 -5.56
N PHE A 259 -25.88 15.91 -5.49
CA PHE A 259 -25.20 15.18 -6.57
C PHE A 259 -25.63 13.70 -6.63
N PHE A 260 -25.63 13.02 -5.48
CA PHE A 260 -25.86 11.58 -5.35
C PHE A 260 -27.09 11.23 -4.51
N THR A 261 -27.89 12.24 -4.16
CA THR A 261 -29.15 12.06 -3.42
C THR A 261 -30.20 11.36 -4.29
N THR A 262 -31.14 10.68 -3.65
CA THR A 262 -32.32 10.06 -4.30
C THR A 262 -33.38 11.09 -4.68
N ALA A 263 -33.40 12.22 -3.99
CA ALA A 263 -34.31 13.34 -4.22
C ALA A 263 -33.64 14.49 -5.01
N ASN A 264 -34.47 15.46 -5.44
CA ASN A 264 -34.05 16.73 -6.04
C ASN A 264 -33.17 16.61 -7.30
N GLY A 265 -33.32 15.52 -8.06
CA GLY A 265 -32.61 15.31 -9.33
C GLY A 265 -31.18 14.75 -9.19
N GLY A 266 -30.77 14.33 -8.00
CA GLY A 266 -29.51 13.60 -7.79
C GLY A 266 -29.51 12.21 -8.44
N MET A 267 -28.32 11.65 -8.64
CA MET A 267 -28.12 10.30 -9.21
C MET A 267 -27.14 9.50 -8.34
N ASP A 268 -27.67 8.65 -7.46
CA ASP A 268 -26.90 7.74 -6.60
C ASP A 268 -25.94 6.82 -7.40
N MET A 269 -26.40 6.31 -8.54
CA MET A 269 -25.61 5.47 -9.45
C MET A 269 -24.37 6.19 -10.02
N LEU A 270 -24.36 7.52 -10.04
CA LEU A 270 -23.21 8.30 -10.51
C LEU A 270 -22.00 8.13 -9.57
N TRP A 271 -22.24 7.98 -8.26
CA TRP A 271 -21.18 7.67 -7.29
C TRP A 271 -20.50 6.36 -7.65
N ALA A 272 -21.29 5.30 -7.90
CA ALA A 272 -20.77 3.99 -8.26
C ALA A 272 -19.87 4.08 -9.49
N ASN A 273 -20.30 4.80 -10.51
CA ASN A 273 -19.51 5.00 -11.71
C ASN A 273 -18.18 5.72 -11.41
N PHE A 274 -18.20 6.89 -10.77
CA PHE A 274 -16.96 7.63 -10.46
C PHE A 274 -16.02 6.87 -9.54
N PHE A 275 -16.57 6.22 -8.51
CA PHE A 275 -15.79 5.41 -7.59
C PHE A 275 -15.04 4.31 -8.33
N TRP A 276 -15.68 3.59 -9.26
CA TRP A 276 -15.01 2.50 -9.97
C TRP A 276 -14.11 2.94 -11.13
N VAL A 277 -14.38 4.09 -11.75
CA VAL A 277 -13.42 4.74 -12.67
C VAL A 277 -12.07 4.93 -11.99
N TRP A 278 -12.04 5.22 -10.68
CA TRP A 278 -10.81 5.18 -9.88
C TRP A 278 -10.47 3.77 -9.36
N GLY A 279 -11.45 3.07 -8.79
CA GLY A 279 -11.24 1.91 -7.95
C GLY A 279 -10.68 0.71 -8.69
N HIS A 280 -10.99 0.55 -9.98
CA HIS A 280 -10.38 -0.53 -10.76
C HIS A 280 -8.94 -0.21 -11.20
N PRO A 281 -8.61 0.99 -11.69
CA PRO A 281 -7.21 1.40 -11.82
C PRO A 281 -6.40 1.27 -10.52
N GLU A 282 -7.00 1.56 -9.35
CA GLU A 282 -6.34 1.41 -8.04
C GLU A 282 -5.88 -0.01 -7.76
N VAL A 283 -6.66 -1.04 -8.10
CA VAL A 283 -6.20 -2.43 -7.88
C VAL A 283 -4.96 -2.75 -8.73
N TYR A 284 -4.78 -2.08 -9.88
CA TYR A 284 -3.56 -2.21 -10.68
C TYR A 284 -2.39 -1.42 -10.10
N ILE A 285 -2.64 -0.28 -9.47
CA ILE A 285 -1.63 0.49 -8.74
C ILE A 285 -0.99 -0.38 -7.65
N LEU A 286 -1.76 -1.28 -7.02
CA LEU A 286 -1.25 -2.22 -6.03
C LEU A 286 -0.48 -3.40 -6.64
N ILE A 287 -1.02 -4.02 -7.69
CA ILE A 287 -0.45 -5.27 -8.22
C ILE A 287 0.77 -5.06 -9.12
N LEU A 288 0.88 -3.93 -9.82
CA LEU A 288 1.98 -3.69 -10.75
C LEU A 288 3.33 -3.62 -10.04
N PRO A 289 3.52 -2.84 -8.96
CA PRO A 289 4.77 -2.83 -8.20
C PRO A 289 5.09 -4.21 -7.64
N ALA A 290 4.08 -4.92 -7.12
CA ALA A 290 4.22 -6.28 -6.62
C ALA A 290 4.77 -7.25 -7.68
N PHE A 291 4.25 -7.18 -8.91
CA PHE A 291 4.80 -7.91 -10.05
C PHE A 291 6.23 -7.50 -10.40
N GLY A 292 6.58 -6.23 -10.21
CA GLY A 292 7.96 -5.76 -10.33
C GLY A 292 8.88 -6.43 -9.32
N ILE A 293 8.45 -6.52 -8.06
CA ILE A 293 9.21 -7.17 -6.98
C ILE A 293 9.47 -8.64 -7.31
N TYR A 294 8.45 -9.39 -7.73
CA TYR A 294 8.63 -10.78 -8.19
C TYR A 294 9.61 -10.88 -9.35
N SER A 295 9.59 -9.89 -10.26
CA SER A 295 10.49 -9.84 -11.41
C SER A 295 11.93 -9.50 -11.05
N GLU A 296 12.23 -9.05 -9.82
CA GLU A 296 13.60 -8.89 -9.30
C GLU A 296 14.04 -10.14 -8.49
N ILE A 297 13.14 -10.67 -7.66
CA ILE A 297 13.41 -11.81 -6.78
C ILE A 297 13.63 -13.09 -7.58
N ILE A 298 12.75 -13.40 -8.53
CA ILE A 298 12.80 -14.63 -9.33
C ILE A 298 14.13 -14.77 -10.08
N PRO A 299 14.59 -13.80 -10.90
CA PRO A 299 15.87 -13.91 -11.60
C PRO A 299 17.09 -13.89 -10.67
N THR A 300 16.99 -13.22 -9.51
CA THR A 300 18.06 -13.23 -8.49
C THR A 300 18.27 -14.65 -7.95
N PHE A 301 17.22 -15.30 -7.44
CA PHE A 301 17.35 -16.61 -6.80
C PHE A 301 17.28 -17.80 -7.77
N ALA A 302 16.86 -17.59 -9.02
CA ALA A 302 16.98 -18.59 -10.10
C ALA A 302 18.34 -18.54 -10.82
N ARG A 303 19.17 -17.53 -10.53
CA ARG A 303 20.48 -17.29 -11.18
C ARG A 303 20.37 -17.21 -12.71
N ARG A 304 19.26 -16.66 -13.21
CA ARG A 304 18.99 -16.50 -14.65
C ARG A 304 18.47 -15.09 -14.95
N ASN A 305 18.74 -14.58 -16.15
CA ASN A 305 18.14 -13.32 -16.61
C ASN A 305 16.63 -13.49 -16.75
N LEU A 306 15.90 -12.39 -16.53
CA LEU A 306 14.45 -12.40 -16.69
C LEU A 306 14.06 -12.72 -18.14
N TYR A 307 13.29 -13.79 -18.33
CA TYR A 307 12.81 -14.20 -19.63
C TYR A 307 11.76 -13.21 -20.15
N GLY A 308 11.87 -12.82 -21.43
CA GLY A 308 10.84 -11.99 -22.06
C GLY A 308 10.75 -10.56 -21.52
N TYR A 309 11.85 -9.93 -21.10
CA TYR A 309 11.83 -8.53 -20.59
C TYR A 309 11.01 -7.57 -21.47
N LYS A 310 11.23 -7.59 -22.80
CA LYS A 310 10.47 -6.74 -23.73
C LYS A 310 8.97 -7.04 -23.73
N SER A 311 8.58 -8.32 -23.74
CA SER A 311 7.16 -8.71 -23.72
C SER A 311 6.52 -8.36 -22.37
N MET A 312 7.26 -8.44 -21.26
CA MET A 312 6.79 -7.98 -19.96
C MET A 312 6.53 -6.47 -19.93
N VAL A 313 7.45 -5.65 -20.43
CA VAL A 313 7.27 -4.19 -20.49
C VAL A 313 6.04 -3.83 -21.33
N ILE A 314 5.89 -4.43 -22.52
CA ILE A 314 4.71 -4.21 -23.38
C ILE A 314 3.43 -4.63 -22.65
N SER A 315 3.44 -5.77 -21.95
CA SER A 315 2.28 -6.26 -21.20
C SER A 315 1.88 -5.29 -20.07
N ILE A 316 2.84 -4.68 -19.38
CA ILE A 316 2.57 -3.70 -18.32
C ILE A 316 1.96 -2.41 -18.90
N VAL A 317 2.48 -1.93 -20.04
CA VAL A 317 1.90 -0.77 -20.73
C VAL A 317 0.47 -1.08 -21.20
N ALA A 318 0.23 -2.28 -21.72
CA ALA A 318 -1.11 -2.72 -22.12
C ALA A 318 -2.08 -2.77 -20.93
N ILE A 319 -1.65 -3.30 -19.77
CA ILE A 319 -2.44 -3.29 -18.53
C ILE A 319 -2.78 -1.85 -18.13
N SER A 320 -1.83 -0.93 -18.22
CA SER A 320 -2.07 0.48 -17.89
C SER A 320 -3.17 1.09 -18.75
N ALA A 321 -3.12 0.90 -20.07
CA ALA A 321 -4.15 1.43 -20.96
C ALA A 321 -5.50 0.74 -20.72
N LEU A 322 -5.51 -0.59 -20.58
CA LEU A 322 -6.74 -1.37 -20.38
C LEU A 322 -7.40 -1.11 -19.01
N SER A 323 -6.62 -0.73 -17.99
CA SER A 323 -7.15 -0.45 -16.64
C SER A 323 -8.24 0.63 -16.63
N PHE A 324 -8.20 1.54 -17.62
CA PHE A 324 -9.16 2.63 -17.78
C PHE A 324 -10.33 2.30 -18.70
N VAL A 325 -10.55 1.04 -19.11
CA VAL A 325 -11.67 0.64 -20.01
C VAL A 325 -12.40 -0.62 -19.57
N VAL A 326 -12.40 -0.90 -18.26
CA VAL A 326 -12.98 -2.13 -17.69
C VAL A 326 -13.83 -1.91 -16.44
N TRP A 327 -13.86 -0.70 -15.87
CA TRP A 327 -14.42 -0.45 -14.53
C TRP A 327 -15.91 -0.81 -14.35
N VAL A 328 -16.70 -0.84 -15.43
CA VAL A 328 -18.13 -1.20 -15.37
C VAL A 328 -18.36 -2.63 -14.89
N HIS A 329 -17.36 -3.52 -14.96
CA HIS A 329 -17.53 -4.88 -14.46
C HIS A 329 -17.81 -4.97 -12.96
N HIS A 330 -17.61 -3.90 -12.19
CA HIS A 330 -17.95 -3.88 -10.76
C HIS A 330 -19.45 -3.71 -10.51
N PHE A 331 -20.23 -3.43 -11.55
CA PHE A 331 -21.65 -3.13 -11.43
C PHE A 331 -22.46 -3.59 -12.65
N PHE A 332 -22.13 -4.74 -13.24
CA PHE A 332 -22.93 -5.35 -14.30
C PHE A 332 -24.42 -5.52 -13.91
N THR A 333 -24.68 -5.68 -12.62
CA THR A 333 -26.01 -5.88 -12.01
C THR A 333 -26.83 -4.60 -11.84
N MET A 334 -26.31 -3.41 -12.18
CA MET A 334 -27.03 -2.13 -12.03
C MET A 334 -27.98 -1.79 -13.20
N GLY A 335 -28.33 -2.77 -14.05
CA GLY A 335 -29.34 -2.58 -15.10
C GLY A 335 -28.86 -1.88 -16.36
N GLN A 336 -27.54 -1.86 -16.61
CA GLN A 336 -26.95 -1.37 -17.86
C GLN A 336 -27.43 -2.21 -19.06
N GLY A 337 -27.46 -1.61 -20.26
CA GLY A 337 -27.84 -2.32 -21.48
C GLY A 337 -26.87 -3.47 -21.85
N ALA A 338 -27.39 -4.52 -22.49
CA ALA A 338 -26.62 -5.72 -22.84
C ALA A 338 -25.34 -5.41 -23.67
N LEU A 339 -25.41 -4.41 -24.56
CA LEU A 339 -24.24 -3.97 -25.35
C LEU A 339 -23.11 -3.45 -24.46
N VAL A 340 -23.44 -2.60 -23.48
CA VAL A 340 -22.45 -2.02 -22.55
C VAL A 340 -21.80 -3.14 -21.73
N ASN A 341 -22.61 -4.03 -21.13
CA ASN A 341 -22.11 -5.16 -20.37
C ASN A 341 -21.22 -6.08 -21.21
N SER A 342 -21.58 -6.34 -22.47
CA SER A 342 -20.77 -7.17 -23.38
C SER A 342 -19.41 -6.55 -23.70
N ILE A 343 -19.38 -5.24 -23.99
CA ILE A 343 -18.12 -4.52 -24.26
C ILE A 343 -17.19 -4.63 -23.05
N PHE A 344 -17.69 -4.27 -21.87
CA PHE A 344 -16.88 -4.28 -20.65
C PHE A 344 -16.50 -5.68 -20.19
N SER A 345 -17.32 -6.69 -20.49
CA SER A 345 -16.97 -8.10 -20.27
C SER A 345 -15.79 -8.53 -21.15
N ILE A 346 -15.82 -8.21 -22.45
CA ILE A 346 -14.74 -8.54 -23.39
C ILE A 346 -13.45 -7.81 -23.03
N THR A 347 -13.51 -6.50 -22.74
CA THR A 347 -12.32 -5.73 -22.36
C THR A 347 -11.71 -6.23 -21.05
N THR A 348 -12.53 -6.66 -20.09
CA THR A 348 -12.07 -7.25 -18.83
C THR A 348 -11.34 -8.57 -19.07
N MET A 349 -11.91 -9.46 -19.88
CA MET A 349 -11.27 -10.73 -20.25
C MET A 349 -9.95 -10.51 -21.01
N ALA A 350 -9.86 -9.45 -21.83
CA ALA A 350 -8.63 -9.12 -22.55
C ALA A 350 -7.43 -8.82 -21.62
N ILE A 351 -7.67 -8.32 -20.39
CA ILE A 351 -6.59 -8.05 -19.42
C ILE A 351 -5.93 -9.35 -18.89
N ALA A 352 -6.64 -10.47 -18.96
CA ALA A 352 -6.07 -11.76 -18.57
C ALA A 352 -4.85 -12.14 -19.43
N ILE A 353 -4.81 -11.70 -20.70
CA ILE A 353 -3.73 -12.04 -21.64
C ILE A 353 -2.38 -11.42 -21.20
N PRO A 354 -2.23 -10.08 -21.03
CA PRO A 354 -1.00 -9.49 -20.51
C PRO A 354 -0.54 -10.08 -19.16
N THR A 355 -1.49 -10.41 -18.28
CA THR A 355 -1.19 -10.98 -16.98
C THR A 355 -0.66 -12.41 -17.11
N GLY A 356 -1.28 -13.23 -17.96
CA GLY A 356 -0.84 -14.59 -18.27
C GLY A 356 0.56 -14.63 -18.86
N VAL A 357 0.87 -13.73 -19.82
CA VAL A 357 2.24 -13.60 -20.39
C VAL A 357 3.29 -13.44 -19.30
N LYS A 358 2.99 -12.67 -18.24
CA LYS A 358 3.92 -12.46 -17.13
C LYS A 358 4.12 -13.71 -16.29
N ILE A 359 3.05 -14.46 -16.00
CA ILE A 359 3.13 -15.75 -15.31
C ILE A 359 4.02 -16.73 -16.08
N PHE A 360 3.82 -16.86 -17.39
CA PHE A 360 4.66 -17.73 -18.23
C PHE A 360 6.11 -17.27 -18.30
N ASN A 361 6.36 -15.96 -18.40
CA ASN A 361 7.73 -15.44 -18.39
C ASN A 361 8.45 -15.73 -17.07
N TRP A 362 7.77 -15.66 -15.92
CA TRP A 362 8.36 -16.07 -14.64
C TRP A 362 8.65 -17.57 -14.59
N LEU A 363 7.72 -18.42 -15.03
CA LEU A 363 7.93 -19.87 -15.13
C LEU A 363 9.12 -20.21 -16.05
N LEU A 364 9.24 -19.54 -17.20
CA LEU A 364 10.36 -19.71 -18.12
C LEU A 364 11.68 -19.15 -17.58
N THR A 365 11.64 -18.17 -16.67
CA THR A 365 12.83 -17.70 -15.94
C THR A 365 13.30 -18.72 -14.92
N LEU A 366 12.37 -19.41 -14.25
CA LEU A 366 12.65 -20.51 -13.32
C LEU A 366 13.15 -21.76 -14.04
N TRP A 367 12.60 -22.06 -15.21
CA TRP A 367 13.00 -23.21 -16.03
C TRP A 367 14.50 -23.17 -16.30
N LYS A 368 15.19 -24.30 -16.13
CA LYS A 368 16.67 -24.41 -16.27
C LYS A 368 17.49 -23.47 -15.36
N GLY A 369 16.89 -22.78 -14.40
CA GLY A 369 17.58 -21.99 -13.38
C GLY A 369 18.11 -22.84 -12.22
N LYS A 370 19.02 -22.29 -11.42
CA LYS A 370 19.47 -22.90 -10.15
C LYS A 370 18.73 -22.22 -9.00
N ILE A 371 17.57 -22.77 -8.63
CA ILE A 371 16.65 -22.15 -7.68
C ILE A 371 17.16 -22.32 -6.24
N THR A 372 17.34 -21.19 -5.54
CA THR A 372 17.66 -21.17 -4.10
C THR A 372 16.41 -20.84 -3.29
N PHE A 373 15.96 -21.75 -2.41
CA PHE A 373 14.74 -21.59 -1.61
C PHE A 373 14.96 -20.73 -0.35
N THR A 374 15.16 -19.43 -0.56
CA THR A 374 15.13 -18.39 0.49
C THR A 374 13.70 -17.92 0.78
N VAL A 375 13.49 -17.20 1.87
CA VAL A 375 12.15 -16.67 2.22
C VAL A 375 11.53 -15.82 1.09
N PRO A 376 12.22 -14.82 0.50
CA PRO A 376 11.64 -14.06 -0.62
C PRO A 376 11.25 -14.94 -1.81
N MET A 377 12.06 -15.97 -2.08
CA MET A 377 11.81 -16.91 -3.18
C MET A 377 10.60 -17.80 -2.90
N LEU A 378 10.38 -18.24 -1.66
CA LEU A 378 9.19 -19.03 -1.28
C LEU A 378 7.89 -18.24 -1.49
N TYR A 379 7.84 -16.98 -1.05
CA TYR A 379 6.69 -16.12 -1.33
C TYR A 379 6.46 -15.94 -2.83
N SER A 380 7.53 -15.83 -3.63
CA SER A 380 7.44 -15.73 -5.09
C SER A 380 6.94 -17.01 -5.75
N LEU A 381 7.37 -18.17 -5.24
CA LEU A 381 6.90 -19.47 -5.72
C LEU A 381 5.46 -19.78 -5.31
N GLY A 382 5.07 -19.45 -4.08
CA GLY A 382 3.70 -19.62 -3.59
C GLY A 382 2.71 -18.67 -4.26
N PHE A 383 3.15 -17.48 -4.65
CA PHE A 383 2.36 -16.53 -5.43
C PHE A 383 1.83 -17.15 -6.73
N ILE A 384 2.68 -17.79 -7.53
CA ILE A 384 2.31 -18.25 -8.89
C ILE A 384 1.03 -19.12 -8.89
N PRO A 385 0.95 -20.25 -8.15
CA PRO A 385 -0.24 -21.10 -8.18
C PRO A 385 -1.45 -20.44 -7.51
N ILE A 386 -1.29 -19.80 -6.34
CA ILE A 386 -2.42 -19.24 -5.59
C ILE A 386 -3.04 -18.06 -6.36
N PHE A 387 -2.20 -17.18 -6.90
CA PHE A 387 -2.66 -16.06 -7.73
C PHE A 387 -3.28 -16.54 -9.04
N THR A 388 -2.79 -17.63 -9.64
CA THR A 388 -3.41 -18.19 -10.85
C THR A 388 -4.82 -18.70 -10.56
N ILE A 389 -5.04 -19.37 -9.43
CA ILE A 389 -6.38 -19.82 -9.01
C ILE A 389 -7.31 -18.61 -8.78
N GLY A 390 -6.82 -17.59 -8.06
CA GLY A 390 -7.54 -16.32 -7.92
C GLY A 390 -7.83 -15.65 -9.27
N GLY A 391 -6.87 -15.65 -10.20
CA GLY A 391 -7.03 -15.05 -11.52
C GLY A 391 -8.09 -15.74 -12.38
N VAL A 392 -8.15 -17.07 -12.37
CA VAL A 392 -9.15 -17.85 -13.11
C VAL A 392 -10.57 -17.51 -12.63
N THR A 393 -10.77 -17.38 -11.32
CA THR A 393 -12.08 -16.95 -10.76
C THR A 393 -12.41 -15.49 -11.10
N GLY A 394 -11.40 -14.63 -11.31
CA GLY A 394 -11.61 -13.27 -11.80
C GLY A 394 -12.05 -13.21 -13.26
N VAL A 395 -11.56 -14.13 -14.10
CA VAL A 395 -12.04 -14.25 -15.48
C VAL A 395 -13.51 -14.67 -15.48
N MET A 396 -13.93 -15.55 -14.55
CA MET A 396 -15.35 -15.86 -14.38
C MET A 396 -16.15 -14.59 -14.05
N LEU A 397 -15.74 -13.82 -13.04
CA LEU A 397 -16.37 -12.52 -12.70
C LEU A 397 -16.36 -11.50 -13.85
N GLY A 398 -15.40 -11.60 -14.77
CA GLY A 398 -15.38 -10.81 -16.00
C GLY A 398 -16.49 -11.18 -17.00
N MET A 399 -17.15 -12.33 -16.85
CA MET A 399 -18.26 -12.76 -17.69
C MET A 399 -19.57 -12.17 -17.15
N ALA A 400 -20.04 -11.08 -17.78
CA ALA A 400 -21.21 -10.35 -17.28
C ALA A 400 -22.45 -11.23 -17.08
N SER A 401 -22.69 -12.22 -17.94
CA SER A 401 -23.83 -13.15 -17.82
C SER A 401 -23.77 -14.04 -16.58
N ALA A 402 -22.56 -14.40 -16.14
CA ALA A 402 -22.35 -15.24 -14.97
C ALA A 402 -22.21 -14.40 -13.69
N ASP A 403 -21.74 -13.15 -13.79
CA ASP A 403 -21.62 -12.24 -12.64
C ASP A 403 -22.94 -12.06 -11.89
N TYR A 404 -24.09 -12.01 -12.58
CA TYR A 404 -25.41 -11.92 -11.92
C TYR A 404 -25.65 -13.00 -10.85
N GLN A 405 -25.04 -14.18 -10.96
CA GLN A 405 -25.22 -15.27 -9.99
C GLN A 405 -24.39 -15.09 -8.71
N TYR A 406 -23.15 -14.64 -8.83
CA TYR A 406 -22.19 -14.59 -7.72
C TYR A 406 -21.74 -13.17 -7.37
N HIS A 407 -22.34 -12.16 -8.00
CA HIS A 407 -22.17 -10.76 -7.65
C HIS A 407 -22.52 -10.55 -6.17
N ASN A 408 -21.60 -9.95 -5.41
CA ASN A 408 -21.74 -9.72 -3.98
C ASN A 408 -22.00 -10.96 -3.11
N THR A 409 -21.70 -12.18 -3.58
CA THR A 409 -21.59 -13.34 -2.68
C THR A 409 -20.18 -13.46 -2.11
N MET A 410 -19.97 -14.43 -1.22
CA MET A 410 -18.63 -14.76 -0.71
C MET A 410 -17.67 -15.23 -1.81
N PHE A 411 -18.15 -15.56 -3.02
CA PHE A 411 -17.31 -15.87 -4.18
C PHE A 411 -16.48 -14.67 -4.61
N LEU A 412 -17.08 -13.47 -4.69
CA LEU A 412 -16.37 -12.23 -4.99
C LEU A 412 -15.29 -11.94 -3.94
N VAL A 413 -15.64 -12.14 -2.66
CA VAL A 413 -14.70 -11.94 -1.54
C VAL A 413 -13.53 -12.92 -1.66
N ALA A 414 -13.80 -14.20 -1.89
CA ALA A 414 -12.79 -15.25 -2.08
C ALA A 414 -11.84 -14.94 -3.24
N HIS A 415 -12.40 -14.59 -4.40
CA HIS A 415 -11.65 -14.21 -5.60
C HIS A 415 -10.67 -13.10 -5.27
N PHE A 416 -11.18 -11.97 -4.77
CA PHE A 416 -10.36 -10.78 -4.54
C PHE A 416 -9.26 -11.03 -3.51
N HIS A 417 -9.55 -11.77 -2.44
CA HIS A 417 -8.55 -12.10 -1.42
C HIS A 417 -7.46 -13.04 -1.95
N LEU A 418 -7.80 -13.99 -2.82
CA LEU A 418 -6.84 -14.88 -3.49
C LEU A 418 -6.06 -14.22 -4.63
N VAL A 419 -6.41 -13.00 -5.06
CA VAL A 419 -5.51 -12.20 -5.92
C VAL A 419 -4.72 -11.17 -5.13
N ILE A 420 -5.30 -10.48 -4.15
CA ILE A 420 -4.61 -9.39 -3.46
C ILE A 420 -3.61 -9.89 -2.41
N ILE A 421 -3.91 -10.97 -1.68
CA ILE A 421 -2.99 -11.46 -0.64
C ILE A 421 -1.75 -12.09 -1.27
N PRO A 422 -1.86 -13.13 -2.13
CA PRO A 422 -0.68 -13.68 -2.78
C PRO A 422 -0.11 -12.74 -3.84
N GLY A 423 -0.92 -11.88 -4.47
CA GLY A 423 -0.42 -10.95 -5.48
C GLY A 423 0.32 -9.75 -4.90
N VAL A 424 -0.22 -9.11 -3.86
CA VAL A 424 0.33 -7.88 -3.28
C VAL A 424 1.01 -8.15 -1.95
N VAL A 425 0.31 -8.72 -0.96
CA VAL A 425 0.84 -8.86 0.41
C VAL A 425 2.06 -9.79 0.44
N PHE A 426 2.04 -10.91 -0.28
CA PHE A 426 3.21 -11.79 -0.39
C PHE A 426 4.39 -11.06 -1.03
N ALA A 427 4.15 -10.24 -2.06
CA ALA A 427 5.20 -9.46 -2.71
C ALA A 427 5.79 -8.41 -1.76
N MET A 428 4.94 -7.76 -0.95
CA MET A 428 5.35 -6.79 0.05
C MET A 428 6.23 -7.43 1.13
N ILE A 429 5.84 -8.60 1.65
CA ILE A 429 6.65 -9.35 2.63
C ILE A 429 7.94 -9.89 1.99
N ALA A 430 7.86 -10.38 0.76
CA ALA A 430 9.02 -10.85 0.00
C ALA A 430 10.02 -9.72 -0.26
N GLY A 431 9.54 -8.55 -0.72
CA GLY A 431 10.32 -7.35 -0.94
C GLY A 431 10.92 -6.80 0.34
N MET A 432 10.13 -6.72 1.42
CA MET A 432 10.62 -6.34 2.75
C MET A 432 11.78 -7.24 3.17
N THR A 433 11.65 -8.56 3.04
CA THR A 433 12.70 -9.52 3.42
C THR A 433 13.90 -9.45 2.48
N TYR A 434 13.67 -9.28 1.18
CA TYR A 434 14.71 -9.16 0.16
C TYR A 434 15.58 -7.92 0.39
N TRP A 435 14.98 -6.74 0.58
CA TRP A 435 15.70 -5.48 0.76
C TRP A 435 16.00 -5.12 2.23
N TRP A 436 15.54 -5.90 3.22
CA TRP A 436 15.89 -5.71 4.64
C TRP A 436 17.38 -5.43 4.90
N PRO A 437 18.32 -6.13 4.24
CA PRO A 437 19.75 -5.91 4.44
C PRO A 437 20.24 -4.54 3.95
N LYS A 438 19.57 -3.95 2.95
CA LYS A 438 19.83 -2.57 2.50
C LYS A 438 19.25 -1.55 3.48
N ILE A 439 18.06 -1.82 4.00
CA ILE A 439 17.35 -0.91 4.92
C ILE A 439 18.06 -0.82 6.26
N PHE A 440 18.42 -1.96 6.86
CA PHE A 440 18.90 -1.99 8.25
C PHE A 440 20.31 -2.57 8.45
N GLY A 441 20.94 -3.11 7.41
CA GLY A 441 22.32 -3.62 7.49
C GLY A 441 22.46 -4.99 8.18
N PHE A 442 21.42 -5.83 8.18
CA PHE A 442 21.46 -7.22 8.65
C PHE A 442 20.43 -8.07 7.92
N MET A 443 20.49 -9.40 8.09
CA MET A 443 19.54 -10.34 7.50
C MET A 443 18.44 -10.70 8.50
N LEU A 444 17.21 -10.92 8.02
CA LEU A 444 16.17 -11.58 8.82
C LEU A 444 16.47 -13.07 8.97
N ASN A 445 15.96 -13.70 10.03
CA ASN A 445 16.14 -15.12 10.27
C ASN A 445 15.34 -15.94 9.24
N GLU A 446 16.05 -16.72 8.42
CA GLU A 446 15.47 -17.54 7.37
C GLU A 446 14.54 -18.64 7.91
N ARG A 447 14.86 -19.26 9.06
CA ARG A 447 14.05 -20.36 9.61
C ARG A 447 12.68 -19.86 10.07
N ILE A 448 12.65 -18.76 10.82
CA ILE A 448 11.39 -18.15 11.29
C ILE A 448 10.58 -17.63 10.09
N GLY A 449 11.25 -16.98 9.13
CA GLY A 449 10.58 -16.50 7.91
C GLY A 449 9.98 -17.63 7.07
N LYS A 450 10.61 -18.80 7.00
CA LYS A 450 10.06 -19.99 6.32
C LYS A 450 8.82 -20.54 7.01
N TRP A 451 8.80 -20.58 8.34
CA TRP A 451 7.60 -20.94 9.10
C TRP A 451 6.47 -19.94 8.84
N SER A 452 6.77 -18.65 8.92
CA SER A 452 5.80 -17.59 8.63
C SER A 452 5.18 -17.76 7.24
N PHE A 453 6.00 -18.03 6.21
CA PHE A 453 5.50 -18.32 4.86
C PHE A 453 4.52 -19.49 4.83
N TRP A 454 4.86 -20.63 5.42
CA TRP A 454 3.99 -21.82 5.35
C TRP A 454 2.67 -21.63 6.08
N PHE A 455 2.70 -21.01 7.27
CA PHE A 455 1.49 -20.63 7.99
C PHE A 455 0.63 -19.72 7.12
N ILE A 456 1.21 -18.64 6.58
CA ILE A 456 0.46 -17.69 5.75
C ILE A 456 -0.10 -18.36 4.49
N ALA A 457 0.71 -19.08 3.72
CA ALA A 457 0.30 -19.67 2.44
C ALA A 457 -0.83 -20.69 2.61
N ILE A 458 -0.71 -21.61 3.57
CA ILE A 458 -1.74 -22.61 3.84
C ILE A 458 -3.00 -21.94 4.39
N SER A 459 -2.85 -21.00 5.31
CA SER A 459 -3.98 -20.30 5.92
C SER A 459 -4.72 -19.38 4.96
N VAL A 460 -4.07 -18.77 3.97
CA VAL A 460 -4.76 -18.05 2.89
C VAL A 460 -5.70 -19.01 2.16
N CYS A 461 -5.22 -20.18 1.77
CA CYS A 461 -6.06 -21.16 1.10
C CYS A 461 -7.21 -21.63 2.02
N LEU A 462 -6.91 -21.98 3.26
CA LEU A 462 -7.90 -22.46 4.23
C LEU A 462 -8.95 -21.40 4.57
N THR A 463 -8.59 -20.12 4.55
CA THR A 463 -9.51 -19.01 4.83
C THR A 463 -10.46 -18.78 3.67
N PHE A 464 -9.94 -18.72 2.44
CA PHE A 464 -10.70 -18.16 1.31
C PHE A 464 -11.26 -19.22 0.34
N PHE A 465 -10.71 -20.43 0.26
CA PHE A 465 -11.32 -21.48 -0.59
C PHE A 465 -12.75 -21.86 -0.14
N PRO A 466 -13.05 -22.04 1.16
CA PRO A 466 -14.42 -22.35 1.60
C PRO A 466 -15.43 -21.26 1.23
N MET A 467 -14.96 -20.02 1.05
CA MET A 467 -15.79 -18.88 0.64
C MET A 467 -16.25 -18.99 -0.83
N PHE A 468 -15.51 -19.68 -1.70
CA PHE A 468 -16.01 -19.99 -3.04
C PHE A 468 -17.22 -20.93 -2.99
N ILE A 469 -17.17 -21.95 -2.13
CA ILE A 469 -18.24 -22.94 -2.01
C ILE A 469 -19.48 -22.27 -1.45
N SER A 470 -19.36 -21.68 -0.26
CA SER A 470 -20.48 -20.96 0.38
C SER A 470 -21.01 -19.79 -0.47
N GLY A 471 -20.15 -19.11 -1.23
CA GLY A 471 -20.55 -18.06 -2.16
C GLY A 471 -21.36 -18.56 -3.35
N LEU A 472 -21.09 -19.76 -3.86
CA LEU A 472 -21.90 -20.41 -4.89
C LEU A 472 -23.21 -20.97 -4.32
N ASP A 473 -23.21 -21.39 -3.05
CA ASP A 473 -24.41 -21.80 -2.30
C ASP A 473 -25.28 -20.61 -1.85
N GLY A 474 -24.89 -19.37 -2.20
CA GLY A 474 -25.71 -18.16 -1.99
C GLY A 474 -25.39 -17.35 -0.73
N GLN A 475 -24.29 -17.62 -0.02
CA GLN A 475 -23.87 -16.78 1.10
C GLN A 475 -23.49 -15.38 0.60
N ALA A 476 -24.34 -14.38 0.87
CA ALA A 476 -24.07 -13.00 0.56
C ALA A 476 -22.91 -12.42 1.41
N ARG A 477 -22.17 -11.47 0.85
CA ARG A 477 -21.16 -10.71 1.61
C ARG A 477 -21.83 -9.78 2.62
N ARG A 478 -21.06 -9.31 3.61
CA ARG A 478 -21.49 -8.31 4.63
C ARG A 478 -22.64 -8.78 5.54
N MET A 479 -22.96 -10.07 5.56
CA MET A 479 -23.89 -10.64 6.55
C MET A 479 -23.16 -10.86 7.87
N TYR A 480 -23.65 -10.23 8.94
CA TYR A 480 -23.07 -10.38 10.29
C TYR A 480 -23.47 -11.70 10.97
N THR A 481 -24.54 -12.34 10.51
CA THR A 481 -25.07 -13.60 11.06
C THR A 481 -25.77 -14.43 9.98
N TYR A 482 -26.06 -15.70 10.29
CA TYR A 482 -26.78 -16.65 9.45
C TYR A 482 -27.45 -17.72 10.33
N SER A 483 -28.51 -18.36 9.83
CA SER A 483 -29.19 -19.48 10.51
C SER A 483 -28.50 -20.82 10.24
N GLU A 484 -28.64 -21.78 11.13
CA GLU A 484 -28.06 -23.13 10.97
C GLU A 484 -28.57 -23.84 9.70
N SER A 485 -29.84 -23.62 9.35
CA SER A 485 -30.47 -24.19 8.16
C SER A 485 -29.82 -23.82 6.82
N THR A 486 -29.02 -22.75 6.79
CA THR A 486 -28.28 -22.34 5.57
C THR A 486 -27.17 -23.32 5.19
N GLY A 487 -26.68 -24.14 6.13
CA GLY A 487 -25.56 -25.06 5.88
C GLY A 487 -24.18 -24.39 5.80
N PHE A 488 -24.09 -23.06 5.95
CA PHE A 488 -22.82 -22.32 5.83
C PHE A 488 -21.86 -22.52 7.02
N GLY A 489 -22.32 -23.13 8.11
CA GLY A 489 -21.58 -23.23 9.38
C GLY A 489 -20.21 -23.87 9.24
N ILE A 490 -20.13 -25.03 8.56
CA ILE A 490 -18.86 -25.76 8.39
C ILE A 490 -17.85 -24.93 7.59
N TRP A 491 -18.28 -24.32 6.48
CA TRP A 491 -17.40 -23.50 5.64
C TRP A 491 -16.89 -22.28 6.38
N ASN A 492 -17.76 -21.60 7.14
CA ASN A 492 -17.36 -20.44 7.92
C ASN A 492 -16.42 -20.78 9.08
N THR A 493 -16.63 -21.91 9.75
CA THR A 493 -15.74 -22.40 10.81
C THR A 493 -14.34 -22.71 10.24
N ILE A 494 -14.26 -23.41 9.11
CA ILE A 494 -12.98 -23.69 8.44
C ILE A 494 -12.28 -22.38 8.06
N SER A 495 -13.02 -21.43 7.48
CA SER A 495 -12.49 -20.11 7.15
C SER A 495 -11.98 -19.35 8.39
N PHE A 496 -12.62 -19.51 9.55
CA PHE A 496 -12.16 -18.91 10.80
C PHE A 496 -10.86 -19.54 11.31
N ILE A 497 -10.74 -20.87 11.25
CA ILE A 497 -9.48 -21.59 11.58
C ILE A 497 -8.34 -21.12 10.66
N GLY A 498 -8.62 -20.95 9.37
CA GLY A 498 -7.70 -20.33 8.42
C GLY A 498 -7.25 -18.95 8.89
N ALA A 499 -8.19 -18.09 9.28
CA ALA A 499 -7.89 -16.73 9.72
C ALA A 499 -7.00 -16.72 10.98
N LEU A 500 -7.23 -17.61 11.95
CA LEU A 500 -6.34 -17.76 13.12
C LEU A 500 -4.92 -18.15 12.71
N GLY A 501 -4.76 -19.01 11.70
CA GLY A 501 -3.44 -19.34 11.16
C GLY A 501 -2.74 -18.16 10.47
N LEU A 502 -3.49 -17.25 9.83
CA LEU A 502 -2.94 -15.97 9.33
C LEU A 502 -2.45 -15.09 10.48
N ALA A 503 -3.17 -15.04 11.60
CA ALA A 503 -2.74 -14.31 12.79
C ALA A 503 -1.42 -14.87 13.35
N VAL A 504 -1.28 -16.19 13.43
CA VAL A 504 0.00 -16.84 13.78
C VAL A 504 1.10 -16.47 12.79
N GLY A 505 0.79 -16.46 11.49
CA GLY A 505 1.69 -16.02 10.43
C GLY A 505 2.22 -14.60 10.65
N PHE A 506 1.35 -13.64 11.00
CA PHE A 506 1.73 -12.26 11.32
C PHE A 506 2.58 -12.17 12.59
N ILE A 507 2.22 -12.90 13.65
CA ILE A 507 3.01 -12.97 14.88
C ILE A 507 4.44 -13.45 14.57
N LEU A 508 4.60 -14.44 13.69
CA LEU A 508 5.92 -14.92 13.26
C LEU A 508 6.70 -13.87 12.47
N ILE A 509 6.06 -13.01 11.68
CA ILE A 509 6.74 -11.87 11.01
C ILE A 509 7.29 -10.92 12.06
N VAL A 510 6.45 -10.49 13.01
CA VAL A 510 6.84 -9.55 14.08
C VAL A 510 7.95 -10.15 14.93
N TYR A 511 7.82 -11.42 15.31
CA TYR A 511 8.84 -12.14 16.07
C TYR A 511 10.15 -12.26 15.29
N ASN A 512 10.10 -12.47 13.97
CA ASN A 512 11.30 -12.51 13.13
C ASN A 512 12.02 -11.15 13.12
N ILE A 513 11.27 -10.04 12.99
CA ILE A 513 11.82 -8.68 13.06
C ILE A 513 12.49 -8.47 14.42
N TYR A 514 11.82 -8.81 15.51
CA TYR A 514 12.35 -8.70 16.88
C TYR A 514 13.62 -9.53 17.07
N TYR A 515 13.55 -10.83 16.80
CA TYR A 515 14.65 -11.78 16.95
C TYR A 515 15.88 -11.32 16.13
N SER A 516 15.66 -10.97 14.86
CA SER A 516 16.74 -10.57 13.97
C SER A 516 17.34 -9.23 14.38
N THR A 517 16.54 -8.28 14.85
CA THR A 517 17.05 -7.00 15.35
C THR A 517 17.98 -7.20 16.55
N ARG A 518 17.65 -8.14 17.44
CA ARG A 518 18.42 -8.40 18.67
C ARG A 518 19.65 -9.29 18.46
N TYR A 519 19.55 -10.30 17.59
CA TYR A 519 20.53 -11.39 17.52
C TYR A 519 21.22 -11.55 16.16
N ALA A 520 20.72 -10.94 15.07
CA ALA A 520 21.34 -11.11 13.77
C ALA A 520 22.70 -10.40 13.69
N PRO A 521 23.70 -11.04 13.06
CA PRO A 521 25.01 -10.44 12.90
C PRO A 521 24.95 -9.23 11.95
N ARG A 522 25.73 -8.19 12.26
CA ARG A 522 25.81 -6.93 11.47
C ARG A 522 26.95 -6.89 10.47
N ASN A 523 27.73 -7.96 10.36
CA ASN A 523 28.90 -8.08 9.47
C ASN A 523 28.53 -8.62 8.08
N ILE A 524 27.47 -8.07 7.47
CA ILE A 524 27.03 -8.52 6.15
C ILE A 524 27.74 -7.75 5.03
N GLY A 525 27.95 -8.41 3.90
CA GLY A 525 28.43 -7.75 2.68
C GLY A 525 27.39 -6.79 2.10
N SER A 526 27.82 -5.96 1.13
CA SER A 526 26.94 -5.04 0.40
C SER A 526 25.92 -5.77 -0.50
N ASP A 527 26.27 -6.97 -0.95
CA ASP A 527 25.45 -7.84 -1.79
C ASP A 527 25.31 -9.24 -1.16
N PRO A 528 24.43 -9.44 -0.16
CA PRO A 528 24.27 -10.71 0.53
C PRO A 528 23.58 -11.80 -0.32
N TRP A 529 22.92 -11.41 -1.41
CA TRP A 529 22.16 -12.33 -2.25
C TRP A 529 22.86 -12.70 -3.56
N ASP A 530 24.02 -12.09 -3.84
CA ASP A 530 24.63 -12.08 -5.17
C ASP A 530 23.61 -11.61 -6.22
N ALA A 531 22.98 -10.45 -5.98
CA ALA A 531 21.90 -9.89 -6.78
C ALA A 531 22.42 -9.13 -8.02
N ARG A 532 21.51 -8.56 -8.83
CA ARG A 532 21.83 -8.16 -10.21
C ARG A 532 21.76 -6.67 -10.51
N SER A 533 20.97 -5.95 -9.73
CA SER A 533 20.59 -4.54 -9.92
C SER A 533 21.46 -3.57 -9.09
N LEU A 534 21.38 -2.26 -9.39
CA LEU A 534 22.30 -1.23 -8.88
C LEU A 534 22.18 -0.97 -7.37
N GLU A 535 21.03 -1.22 -6.75
CA GLU A 535 20.88 -1.04 -5.31
C GLU A 535 21.86 -1.92 -4.52
N TRP A 536 22.24 -3.06 -5.05
CA TRP A 536 23.20 -3.99 -4.45
C TRP A 536 24.67 -3.57 -4.63
N ALA A 537 24.93 -2.59 -5.51
CA ALA A 537 26.24 -1.95 -5.63
C ALA A 537 26.49 -0.94 -4.49
N THR A 538 25.47 -0.59 -3.70
CA THR A 538 25.59 0.32 -2.55
C THR A 538 25.94 -0.41 -1.26
N LYS A 539 26.47 0.33 -0.28
CA LYS A 539 26.80 -0.18 1.07
C LYS A 539 25.54 -0.61 1.86
N SER A 540 25.74 -1.37 2.94
CA SER A 540 24.68 -1.81 3.87
C SER A 540 25.00 -1.31 5.28
N PRO A 541 24.18 -0.43 5.89
CA PRO A 541 23.06 0.31 5.29
C PRO A 541 23.53 1.34 4.25
N VAL A 542 22.60 1.84 3.44
CA VAL A 542 22.89 2.79 2.35
C VAL A 542 23.26 4.17 2.91
N PRO A 543 24.34 4.83 2.42
CA PRO A 543 24.70 6.19 2.81
C PRO A 543 23.63 7.21 2.40
N GLU A 544 23.64 8.39 3.01
CA GLU A 544 22.65 9.44 2.74
C GLU A 544 22.61 9.85 1.26
N TYR A 545 23.78 9.96 0.62
CA TYR A 545 23.93 10.33 -0.80
C TYR A 545 23.73 9.18 -1.79
N ASN A 546 23.38 7.97 -1.32
CA ASN A 546 23.29 6.71 -2.07
C ASN A 546 24.61 6.28 -2.73
N PHE A 547 25.02 6.96 -3.80
CA PHE A 547 26.21 6.71 -4.57
C PHE A 547 27.15 7.92 -4.51
N ALA A 548 28.40 7.70 -4.05
CA ALA A 548 29.42 8.74 -4.05
C ALA A 548 29.73 9.22 -5.49
N LEU A 549 29.89 8.25 -6.40
CA LEU A 549 30.01 8.48 -7.85
C LEU A 549 28.75 7.94 -8.53
N VAL A 550 28.18 8.73 -9.45
CA VAL A 550 27.01 8.27 -10.22
C VAL A 550 27.43 7.12 -11.13
N PRO A 551 26.71 5.98 -11.16
CA PRO A 551 27.10 4.85 -11.98
C PRO A 551 26.89 5.16 -13.48
N HIS A 552 27.72 4.57 -14.34
CA HIS A 552 27.51 4.59 -15.79
C HIS A 552 26.95 3.26 -16.28
N VAL A 553 25.73 3.28 -16.83
CA VAL A 553 24.95 2.07 -17.11
C VAL A 553 25.00 1.69 -18.59
N ASN A 554 25.51 0.50 -18.89
CA ASN A 554 25.62 0.01 -20.27
C ASN A 554 24.59 -1.08 -20.63
N SER A 555 24.06 -1.81 -19.65
CA SER A 555 23.13 -2.93 -19.85
C SER A 555 21.91 -2.85 -18.93
N SER A 556 20.94 -3.76 -19.11
CA SER A 556 19.77 -3.88 -18.23
C SER A 556 20.09 -4.51 -16.88
N GLU A 557 21.20 -5.25 -16.77
CA GLU A 557 21.65 -5.98 -15.58
C GLU A 557 23.00 -5.39 -15.14
N ALA A 558 23.02 -4.07 -14.92
CA ALA A 558 24.25 -3.28 -14.84
C ALA A 558 25.26 -3.81 -13.81
N PHE A 559 24.79 -4.18 -12.62
CA PHE A 559 25.65 -4.68 -11.56
C PHE A 559 26.10 -6.12 -11.78
N TRP A 560 25.23 -6.97 -12.35
CA TRP A 560 25.60 -8.33 -12.73
C TRP A 560 26.70 -8.36 -13.80
N ASP A 561 26.56 -7.55 -14.84
CA ASP A 561 27.55 -7.48 -15.92
C ASP A 561 28.86 -6.89 -15.45
N ALA A 562 28.84 -5.92 -14.53
CA ALA A 562 30.05 -5.42 -13.90
C ALA A 562 30.79 -6.52 -13.10
N LYS A 563 30.06 -7.35 -12.35
CA LYS A 563 30.64 -8.48 -11.60
C LYS A 563 31.26 -9.54 -12.51
N LYS A 564 30.68 -9.79 -13.69
CA LYS A 564 31.14 -10.84 -14.61
C LYS A 564 32.20 -10.39 -15.61
N ASN A 565 32.06 -9.18 -16.15
CA ASN A 565 32.91 -8.68 -17.22
C ASN A 565 33.93 -7.65 -16.73
N GLY A 566 33.94 -7.30 -15.43
CA GLY A 566 34.89 -6.35 -14.86
C GLY A 566 34.69 -4.90 -15.29
N HIS A 567 33.48 -4.53 -15.74
CA HIS A 567 33.20 -3.15 -16.14
C HIS A 567 33.27 -2.20 -14.94
N ASN A 568 34.00 -1.09 -15.09
CA ASN A 568 34.00 -0.04 -14.09
C ASN A 568 32.65 0.72 -14.10
N LEU A 569 31.80 0.42 -13.11
CA LEU A 569 30.51 1.09 -12.94
C LEU A 569 30.63 2.52 -12.48
N PHE A 570 31.71 2.88 -11.79
CA PHE A 570 31.88 4.17 -11.12
C PHE A 570 33.07 4.92 -11.71
N PRO A 571 33.00 5.34 -12.99
CA PRO A 571 34.05 6.16 -13.59
C PRO A 571 34.03 7.56 -12.96
N GLY A 572 35.20 8.09 -12.58
CA GLY A 572 35.32 9.49 -12.17
C GLY A 572 36.11 9.69 -10.88
N LYS A 573 36.22 10.97 -10.49
CA LYS A 573 36.83 11.40 -9.23
C LYS A 573 35.75 11.86 -8.27
N LEU A 574 36.00 11.70 -6.97
CA LEU A 574 35.07 12.17 -5.95
C LEU A 574 34.97 13.70 -5.99
N GLU A 575 33.73 14.18 -6.05
CA GLU A 575 33.38 15.61 -6.06
C GLU A 575 32.46 15.91 -4.87
N LYS A 576 32.30 17.20 -4.56
CA LYS A 576 31.33 17.63 -3.53
C LYS A 576 29.92 17.27 -4.00
N ILE A 577 29.10 16.73 -3.10
CA ILE A 577 27.74 16.29 -3.41
C ILE A 577 26.76 17.31 -2.86
N HIS A 578 25.94 17.89 -3.73
CA HIS A 578 24.79 18.69 -3.33
C HIS A 578 23.65 17.80 -2.84
N MET A 579 23.09 18.09 -1.67
CA MET A 579 21.98 17.39 -1.03
C MET A 579 20.95 18.39 -0.52
N PRO A 580 19.65 18.03 -0.49
CA PRO A 580 18.61 18.88 0.08
C PRO A 580 18.75 18.99 1.61
N ASN A 581 18.26 20.10 2.18
CA ASN A 581 18.16 20.26 3.63
C ASN A 581 16.86 19.67 4.17
N ASN A 582 16.90 19.25 5.43
CA ASN A 582 15.69 18.87 6.17
C ASN A 582 14.78 20.10 6.36
N SER A 583 13.48 19.86 6.40
CA SER A 583 12.48 20.91 6.59
C SER A 583 11.34 20.41 7.47
N GLY A 584 10.95 21.20 8.48
CA GLY A 584 9.78 20.90 9.31
C GLY A 584 8.45 21.36 8.72
N LEU A 585 8.49 22.15 7.63
CA LEU A 585 7.29 22.71 7.02
C LEU A 585 6.31 21.64 6.50
N PRO A 586 6.75 20.52 5.86
CA PRO A 586 5.85 19.44 5.47
C PRO A 586 5.05 18.85 6.63
N PHE A 587 5.70 18.62 7.78
CA PHE A 587 5.04 18.10 8.97
C PHE A 587 4.01 19.09 9.51
N ILE A 588 4.41 20.37 9.69
CA ILE A 588 3.55 21.43 10.23
C ILE A 588 2.33 21.66 9.32
N MET A 589 2.52 21.73 8.01
CA MET A 589 1.43 21.91 7.04
C MET A 589 0.44 20.75 7.12
N SER A 590 0.93 19.51 7.15
CA SER A 590 0.05 18.34 7.29
C SER A 590 -0.66 18.28 8.65
N SER A 591 -0.05 18.77 9.73
CA SER A 591 -0.75 18.94 11.01
C SER A 591 -1.93 19.90 10.90
N PHE A 592 -1.82 21.01 10.15
CA PHE A 592 -2.98 21.86 9.87
C PHE A 592 -4.03 21.14 9.01
N PHE A 593 -3.65 20.31 8.05
CA PHE A 593 -4.60 19.44 7.33
C PHE A 593 -5.33 18.47 8.26
N PHE A 594 -4.65 17.89 9.26
CA PHE A 594 -5.29 17.03 10.26
C PHE A 594 -6.35 17.79 11.05
N VAL A 595 -6.00 18.97 11.58
CA VAL A 595 -6.93 19.80 12.36
C VAL A 595 -8.09 20.29 11.50
N PHE A 596 -7.81 20.70 10.25
CA PHE A 596 -8.84 21.05 9.27
C PHE A 596 -9.78 19.86 9.03
N GLY A 597 -9.24 18.68 8.79
CA GLY A 597 -10.02 17.48 8.53
C GLY A 597 -10.90 17.10 9.71
N PHE A 598 -10.34 17.08 10.92
CA PHE A 598 -11.10 16.84 12.15
C PHE A 598 -12.21 17.89 12.35
N ALA A 599 -11.90 19.17 12.14
CA ALA A 599 -12.90 20.23 12.23
C ALA A 599 -14.03 20.07 11.21
N MET A 600 -13.72 19.70 9.97
CA MET A 600 -14.72 19.46 8.92
C MET A 600 -15.61 18.26 9.23
N VAL A 601 -15.07 17.17 9.80
CA VAL A 601 -15.84 15.98 10.20
C VAL A 601 -16.98 16.35 11.16
N PHE A 602 -16.70 17.22 12.13
CA PHE A 602 -17.64 17.67 13.17
C PHE A 602 -18.28 19.04 12.86
N SER A 603 -18.16 19.56 11.64
CA SER A 603 -18.69 20.87 11.24
C SER A 603 -18.26 22.04 12.16
N MET A 604 -17.03 22.00 12.67
CA MET A 604 -16.44 23.05 13.52
C MET A 604 -15.84 24.17 12.65
N TRP A 605 -16.71 24.99 12.07
CA TRP A 605 -16.35 25.98 11.03
C TRP A 605 -15.24 26.95 11.45
N THR A 606 -15.26 27.48 12.67
CA THR A 606 -14.22 28.41 13.16
C THR A 606 -12.84 27.74 13.15
N LEU A 607 -12.74 26.51 13.64
CA LEU A 607 -11.48 25.75 13.66
C LEU A 607 -11.05 25.35 12.25
N ALA A 608 -12.01 25.00 11.38
CA ALA A 608 -11.73 24.70 9.98
C ALA A 608 -11.14 25.92 9.25
N ILE A 609 -11.72 27.11 9.42
CA ILE A 609 -11.22 28.35 8.82
C ILE A 609 -9.81 28.70 9.33
N ILE A 610 -9.58 28.64 10.64
CA ILE A 610 -8.25 28.92 11.23
C ILE A 610 -7.20 27.94 10.68
N SER A 611 -7.53 26.66 10.61
CA SER A 611 -6.62 25.63 10.09
C SER A 611 -6.34 25.82 8.61
N LEU A 612 -7.35 26.20 7.83
CA LEU A 612 -7.21 26.51 6.40
C LEU A 612 -6.28 27.72 6.17
N ILE A 613 -6.43 28.78 6.98
CA ILE A 613 -5.50 29.92 6.97
C ILE A 613 -4.08 29.44 7.31
N GLY A 614 -3.93 28.54 8.28
CA GLY A 614 -2.65 27.91 8.62
C GLY A 614 -1.99 27.19 7.44
N ILE A 615 -2.77 26.39 6.69
CA ILE A 615 -2.30 25.71 5.47
C ILE A 615 -1.77 26.75 4.47
N PHE A 616 -2.58 27.75 4.11
CA PHE A 616 -2.17 28.77 3.13
C PHE A 616 -0.99 29.62 3.62
N ALA A 617 -0.93 29.94 4.92
CA ALA A 617 0.19 30.66 5.51
C ALA A 617 1.50 29.86 5.40
N THR A 618 1.46 28.54 5.65
CA THR A 618 2.65 27.68 5.46
C THR A 618 3.07 27.58 3.99
N MET A 619 2.11 27.53 3.06
CA MET A 619 2.39 27.58 1.62
C MET A 619 3.01 28.92 1.20
N LEU A 620 2.47 30.02 1.71
CA LEU A 620 2.99 31.37 1.46
C LEU A 620 4.41 31.51 2.02
N TYR A 621 4.64 31.11 3.26
CA TYR A 621 5.98 31.11 3.88
C TYR A 621 6.98 30.31 3.04
N ARG A 622 6.59 29.12 2.57
CA ARG A 622 7.42 28.30 1.67
C ARG A 622 7.85 29.05 0.42
N SER A 623 6.95 29.84 -0.17
CA SER A 623 7.21 30.55 -1.42
C SER A 623 8.30 31.63 -1.29
N PHE A 624 8.51 32.15 -0.07
CA PHE A 624 9.57 33.12 0.24
C PHE A 624 10.87 32.46 0.76
N GLU A 625 10.83 31.18 1.13
CA GLU A 625 11.97 30.46 1.66
C GLU A 625 13.03 30.23 0.58
N LYS A 626 14.25 30.72 0.80
CA LYS A 626 15.42 30.46 -0.04
C LYS A 626 16.26 29.35 0.58
N ASP A 627 16.02 28.11 0.19
CA ASP A 627 16.83 26.96 0.58
C ASP A 627 17.71 26.49 -0.58
N HIS A 628 19.02 26.72 -0.46
CA HIS A 628 20.01 26.30 -1.45
C HIS A 628 20.51 24.87 -1.24
N GLY A 629 19.98 24.11 -0.27
CA GLY A 629 20.49 22.81 0.11
C GLY A 629 21.83 22.91 0.85
N ARG A 630 22.55 21.79 0.93
CA ARG A 630 23.88 21.68 1.56
C ARG A 630 24.82 20.87 0.68
N TYR A 631 26.11 21.01 0.94
CA TYR A 631 27.14 20.22 0.26
C TYR A 631 27.81 19.28 1.23
N ILE A 632 27.94 18.01 0.85
CA ILE A 632 28.79 17.03 1.51
C ILE A 632 30.18 17.13 0.86
N THR A 633 31.19 17.38 1.68
CA THR A 633 32.58 17.53 1.24
C THR A 633 33.21 16.20 0.87
N VAL A 634 34.28 16.24 0.06
CA VAL A 634 34.99 15.02 -0.36
C VAL A 634 35.58 14.26 0.82
N ASP A 635 36.01 14.96 1.86
CA ASP A 635 36.60 14.33 3.04
C ASP A 635 35.54 13.62 3.90
N GLU A 636 34.36 14.22 4.06
CA GLU A 636 33.20 13.55 4.69
C GLU A 636 32.78 12.30 3.91
N ILE A 637 32.80 12.34 2.58
CA ILE A 637 32.51 11.17 1.73
C ILE A 637 33.56 10.07 1.96
N LYS A 638 34.85 10.41 1.93
CA LYS A 638 35.93 9.44 2.18
C LYS A 638 35.82 8.81 3.56
N GLU A 639 35.49 9.60 4.57
CA GLU A 639 35.30 9.12 5.94
C GLU A 639 34.10 8.18 6.02
N ALA A 640 32.96 8.56 5.43
CA ALA A 640 31.75 7.73 5.38
C ALA A 640 32.00 6.40 4.65
N GLU A 641 32.64 6.44 3.48
CA GLU A 641 33.02 5.25 2.71
C GLU A 641 33.99 4.35 3.49
N LYS A 642 34.96 4.92 4.21
CA LYS A 642 35.91 4.17 5.05
C LYS A 642 35.20 3.49 6.22
N LYS A 643 34.32 4.22 6.91
CA LYS A 643 33.55 3.72 8.07
C LYS A 643 32.57 2.61 7.69
N LEU A 644 31.96 2.70 6.51
CA LEU A 644 31.03 1.69 5.97
C LEU A 644 31.76 0.53 5.26
N GLY A 645 33.06 0.39 5.50
CA GLY A 645 33.91 -0.67 4.94
C GLY A 645 34.26 -0.38 3.49
N GLY A 646 35.31 0.43 3.30
CA GLY A 646 35.83 1.08 2.07
C GLY A 646 35.49 0.47 0.71
N ILE A 647 35.62 1.27 -0.35
CA ILE A 647 35.73 0.75 -1.72
C ILE A 647 36.89 -0.25 -1.70
N LYS A 648 36.63 -1.56 -1.67
CA LYS A 648 37.67 -2.53 -2.00
C LYS A 648 38.04 -2.20 -3.45
N LYS A 649 39.27 -1.69 -3.61
CA LYS A 649 39.86 -1.34 -4.90
C LYS A 649 39.69 -2.49 -5.90
#